data_AF-A0A3A9C1G5-F1
#
_entry.id   AF-A0A3A9C1G5-F1
#
_cell.length_a   1.000
_cell.length_b   1.000
_cell.length_c   1.000
_cell.angle_alpha   90.00
_cell.angle_beta   90.00
_cell.angle_gamma   90.00
#
_symmetry.space_group_name_H-M   'P 1'
#
loop_
_entity.id
_entity.type
_entity.pdbx_description
1 polymer ?
#
loop_
_entity_poly.entity_id
_entity_poly.type
_entity_poly.pdbx_seq_one_letter_code
_entity_poly.pdbx_strand_id
1 'polypeptide(L)'
;MKRRLKRSVRRTIAALLMVSALIVAAVPADYISAQEDGYEDEVYEEGFEDEWAVGADSVDYEKDGIVFHFTDGVLTGYDAQDGNTDGISELTIPDTYQKQTGTDLSGNAIFADVSVTGIANEACKDKTGLRGVRIPTSCTSIGDSAFEGCTQLANLDNLSNSALKSIGIGAFKDCESLGISLSFPNSLASLGRSAFENTAVSSVTIPNGQISQIAENTFSGCASLTNVTIGDSVSEINNSAFKDCTSLSSVKLPAGLLRIGDFAFQNCGLGSIELPQKLNSLGTSVFNECKKMGSVTFADGIGLTTIPEGTFHNCEGLTELIFPEKITEIHKEALKGCTGLKKVVLPEKLKKLELGTLEDSTELEMVTVPGKDTEIEDGNQFNVDSDSFTIQGNLQSPAYKYAIQHNFRFQTMDDEVEDDCFRVNSNGELTYVDLDRLLRISGKDIKIPEQVGGQEVKAILNLGDVFNGRSGFESIEIPATVTSVAADAFNGCSQLRRVSFASENTDIGANAFARTASDFTISGIISRQSKPFLYAMDNGIPFVHSGAGYFKVMRDETTGYNTLIDYDKHEPSLIIPTGIDAFGYSRDGASTASIFEGNTNLQSISMGDVVALKDHEFRGCTSLTQVQIPNTVTKLGIAPFIGCSKLASVDFDSGNGNFVCEDGVIYGLTGGTKTHLIEALGGAAGLTNFTIPSSVSTIEREAFAENQNINLVNFTDGVSVVPQDCFRDSSIVIVRLSSAVRRIDEGAFANSRVAELHIPKEVTYISDTAASGVVNTVVYGEYGTTAESFANKWNYEFRAEDNPGGTGSSSSTVSGNSSSSSNDSEKTSSTKKTSSTKKKTSSTKKKTSSTKKKTSSTKSSSTSSSSSSSSSSSTSVIVYNPGTTGNTTTGRAGSGGNAVVDSGDSGLGNDDKISGSIEGTTDNYVIKISQTDEAAEAFENALRAKYGNLDHLRYFPMDISLYDSTGTTKIENPEGVSVVLTIPLPEELKLYGGNNRAAAVANGQIEELGARFSSIDATPCITFTANHFSPYGLYVDVSNLSSGDMLDNSPKTGDPIHPKWFLVVGLMACSILLFMKRDSKPKNVKA
;
A
#
# COMPACT_ATOMS: atom_id res chain seq x y z
N MET A 1 26.79 71.05 11.08
CA MET A 1 26.58 72.49 10.79
C MET A 1 27.17 72.82 9.41
N LYS A 2 26.60 73.82 8.70
CA LYS A 2 26.95 74.37 7.36
C LYS A 2 28.39 74.16 6.82
N ARG A 3 28.49 73.80 5.51
CA ARG A 3 29.37 74.36 4.41
C ARG A 3 30.88 74.56 4.73
N ARG A 4 31.89 74.20 3.91
CA ARG A 4 32.16 74.34 2.44
C ARG A 4 33.64 73.86 2.24
N LEU A 5 34.30 73.68 1.08
CA LEU A 5 34.07 73.96 -0.36
C LEU A 5 34.91 72.95 -1.21
N LYS A 6 34.55 72.71 -2.48
CA LYS A 6 35.31 71.82 -3.41
C LYS A 6 36.60 72.45 -3.97
N ARG A 7 37.65 71.63 -4.15
CA ARG A 7 38.72 71.70 -5.20
C ARG A 7 39.52 70.38 -5.16
N SER A 8 39.13 69.25 -5.76
CA SER A 8 38.47 68.88 -7.04
C SER A 8 39.43 68.63 -8.21
N VAL A 9 39.24 67.49 -8.91
CA VAL A 9 39.76 67.13 -10.24
C VAL A 9 41.30 67.01 -10.35
N ARG A 10 41.82 65.81 -10.04
CA ARG A 10 42.95 65.11 -10.75
C ARG A 10 43.45 63.80 -10.09
N ARG A 11 42.87 63.32 -9.00
CA ARG A 11 43.28 62.08 -8.30
C ARG A 11 42.14 61.07 -8.05
N THR A 12 41.19 60.95 -8.98
CA THR A 12 39.98 60.10 -8.79
C THR A 12 39.54 59.42 -10.09
N ILE A 13 40.49 58.73 -10.75
CA ILE A 13 40.23 57.84 -11.89
C ILE A 13 41.07 56.54 -11.75
N ALA A 14 42.33 56.65 -11.33
CA ALA A 14 43.27 55.51 -11.24
C ALA A 14 43.31 54.77 -9.88
N ALA A 15 42.22 54.80 -9.10
CA ALA A 15 42.16 54.21 -7.75
C ALA A 15 40.79 53.56 -7.44
N LEU A 16 40.06 53.14 -8.48
CA LEU A 16 38.71 52.59 -8.40
C LEU A 16 38.56 51.28 -9.22
N LEU A 17 39.69 50.64 -9.52
CA LEU A 17 39.77 49.29 -10.07
C LEU A 17 40.75 48.50 -9.18
N MET A 18 40.37 47.25 -8.86
CA MET A 18 41.00 46.27 -7.96
C MET A 18 40.57 46.30 -6.47
N VAL A 19 39.80 45.25 -6.09
CA VAL A 19 39.95 44.43 -4.85
C VAL A 19 39.74 45.15 -3.48
N SER A 20 38.83 44.73 -2.59
CA SER A 20 37.79 43.67 -2.59
C SER A 20 36.90 43.75 -1.32
N ALA A 21 35.84 42.93 -1.27
CA ALA A 21 35.17 42.35 -0.08
C ALA A 21 33.73 42.81 0.29
N LEU A 22 32.78 41.90 -0.02
CA LEU A 22 31.76 41.31 0.87
C LEU A 22 30.68 42.19 1.57
N ILE A 23 29.43 41.92 1.14
CA ILE A 23 28.23 41.59 1.96
C ILE A 23 27.34 42.72 2.58
N VAL A 24 26.06 42.68 2.15
CA VAL A 24 24.79 43.12 2.80
C VAL A 24 24.58 44.62 3.15
N ALA A 25 23.64 45.27 2.43
CA ALA A 25 22.31 45.67 2.97
C ALA A 25 21.42 46.48 1.97
N ALA A 26 20.11 46.20 1.99
CA ALA A 26 18.95 47.08 1.71
C ALA A 26 18.86 48.00 0.44
N VAL A 27 18.10 47.50 -0.54
CA VAL A 27 16.93 48.09 -1.26
C VAL A 27 16.13 49.17 -0.48
N PRO A 28 15.31 50.09 -1.08
CA PRO A 28 14.92 50.35 -2.49
C PRO A 28 15.52 51.69 -3.02
N ALA A 29 15.17 52.37 -4.12
CA ALA A 29 13.91 52.75 -4.80
C ALA A 29 14.29 53.62 -6.05
N ASP A 30 13.47 53.94 -7.05
CA ASP A 30 12.15 53.44 -7.47
C ASP A 30 11.88 53.78 -8.95
N TYR A 31 10.81 53.14 -9.46
CA TYR A 31 9.98 53.52 -10.61
C TYR A 31 9.83 55.02 -10.93
N ILE A 32 9.54 55.30 -12.20
CA ILE A 32 8.51 56.28 -12.58
C ILE A 32 7.42 55.52 -13.33
N SER A 33 6.21 55.54 -12.80
CA SER A 33 4.99 55.05 -13.47
C SER A 33 4.07 56.23 -13.81
N ALA A 34 3.30 56.07 -14.88
CA ALA A 34 2.05 56.79 -15.10
C ALA A 34 1.16 55.92 -16.00
N GLN A 35 -0.08 55.69 -15.56
CA GLN A 35 -1.21 55.39 -16.44
C GLN A 35 -1.50 56.65 -17.30
N GLU A 36 -2.30 56.64 -18.37
CA GLU A 36 -3.63 56.04 -18.48
C GLU A 36 -4.08 56.06 -19.96
N ASP A 37 -5.07 55.21 -20.30
CA ASP A 37 -5.84 55.14 -21.56
C ASP A 37 -5.10 54.91 -22.91
N GLY A 38 -5.66 54.03 -23.74
CA GLY A 38 -5.28 53.87 -25.16
C GLY A 38 -5.17 52.44 -25.68
N TYR A 39 -6.30 51.81 -26.02
CA TYR A 39 -6.32 50.86 -27.14
C TYR A 39 -6.50 51.71 -28.41
N GLU A 40 -5.43 51.93 -29.17
CA GLU A 40 -5.52 52.38 -30.56
C GLU A 40 -4.64 51.46 -31.43
N ASP A 41 -5.14 51.14 -32.63
CA ASP A 41 -4.41 50.38 -33.63
C ASP A 41 -3.29 51.25 -34.21
N GLU A 42 -2.08 51.22 -33.62
CA GLU A 42 -0.88 51.74 -34.29
C GLU A 42 -0.53 50.81 -35.47
N VAL A 43 -1.17 51.14 -36.59
CA VAL A 43 -0.79 50.76 -37.95
C VAL A 43 0.73 50.83 -38.08
N TYR A 44 1.34 49.72 -38.54
CA TYR A 44 2.69 49.76 -39.07
C TYR A 44 2.67 50.60 -40.35
N GLU A 45 2.89 51.91 -40.22
CA GLU A 45 3.03 52.80 -41.38
C GLU A 45 4.22 52.38 -42.24
N GLU A 46 4.05 52.49 -43.56
CA GLU A 46 5.08 52.20 -44.54
C GLU A 46 6.25 53.19 -44.40
N GLY A 47 7.49 52.71 -44.53
CA GLY A 47 8.63 53.54 -44.89
C GLY A 47 9.56 53.96 -43.75
N PHE A 48 10.52 53.09 -43.43
CA PHE A 48 11.89 53.54 -43.25
C PHE A 48 12.77 52.93 -44.34
N GLU A 49 12.97 53.68 -45.43
CA GLU A 49 14.00 53.43 -46.43
C GLU A 49 15.38 53.73 -45.80
N ASP A 50 15.96 52.79 -45.04
CA ASP A 50 17.37 52.86 -44.67
C ASP A 50 18.22 52.22 -45.79
N GLU A 51 19.03 53.05 -46.45
CA GLU A 51 19.66 52.75 -47.74
C GLU A 51 20.69 51.60 -47.70
N TRP A 52 20.24 50.37 -47.97
CA TRP A 52 21.11 49.35 -48.59
C TRP A 52 21.36 49.71 -50.05
N ALA A 53 22.12 50.79 -50.26
CA ALA A 53 22.43 51.32 -51.57
C ALA A 53 23.01 50.24 -52.49
N VAL A 54 22.56 50.20 -53.75
CA VAL A 54 22.95 49.21 -54.77
C VAL A 54 24.40 49.48 -55.24
N GLY A 55 25.34 49.21 -54.34
CA GLY A 55 26.73 49.63 -54.43
C GLY A 55 27.62 48.65 -55.19
N ALA A 56 27.65 48.77 -56.52
CA ALA A 56 28.74 48.41 -57.44
C ALA A 56 29.34 46.98 -57.45
N ASP A 57 29.01 46.11 -56.50
CA ASP A 57 29.71 44.82 -56.23
C ASP A 57 28.78 43.59 -56.26
N SER A 58 27.51 43.79 -56.63
CA SER A 58 26.51 42.74 -56.85
C SER A 58 26.89 41.81 -58.02
N VAL A 59 26.72 40.51 -57.84
CA VAL A 59 27.06 39.48 -58.83
C VAL A 59 25.86 38.58 -59.11
N ASP A 60 25.48 38.52 -60.38
CA ASP A 60 24.53 37.54 -60.89
C ASP A 60 25.25 36.21 -61.15
N TYR A 61 24.73 35.12 -60.61
CA TYR A 61 25.25 33.77 -60.81
C TYR A 61 24.14 32.85 -61.32
N GLU A 62 24.28 32.40 -62.57
CA GLU A 62 23.32 31.48 -63.20
C GLU A 62 23.64 30.01 -62.88
N LYS A 63 22.65 29.27 -62.38
CA LYS A 63 22.73 27.83 -62.16
C LYS A 63 21.37 27.17 -62.29
N ASP A 64 21.32 26.02 -62.96
CA ASP A 64 20.13 25.16 -63.11
C ASP A 64 18.87 25.87 -63.68
N GLY A 65 19.06 26.98 -64.42
CA GLY A 65 17.99 27.81 -64.99
C GLY A 65 17.50 28.97 -64.11
N ILE A 66 18.14 29.16 -62.95
CA ILE A 66 17.87 30.23 -61.99
C ILE A 66 19.05 31.20 -62.00
N VAL A 67 18.77 32.51 -62.00
CA VAL A 67 19.76 33.57 -61.77
C VAL A 67 19.70 33.95 -60.29
N PHE A 68 20.79 33.76 -59.57
CA PHE A 68 20.91 34.14 -58.15
C PHE A 68 21.65 35.48 -58.05
N HIS A 69 21.11 36.43 -57.28
CA HIS A 69 21.73 37.73 -57.05
C HIS A 69 22.48 37.71 -55.71
N PHE A 70 23.79 37.97 -55.74
CA PHE A 70 24.64 37.95 -54.55
C PHE A 70 25.34 39.30 -54.30
N THR A 71 25.28 39.78 -53.06
CA THR A 71 26.06 40.91 -52.57
C THR A 71 26.96 40.41 -51.42
N ASP A 72 28.28 40.46 -51.61
CA ASP A 72 29.31 40.08 -50.64
C ASP A 72 29.09 38.74 -49.89
N GLY A 73 28.60 37.73 -50.62
CA GLY A 73 28.32 36.39 -50.08
C GLY A 73 26.90 36.17 -49.59
N VAL A 74 26.06 37.21 -49.54
CA VAL A 74 24.65 37.13 -49.13
C VAL A 74 23.75 37.05 -50.36
N LEU A 75 22.83 36.09 -50.38
CA LEU A 75 21.78 35.99 -51.41
C LEU A 75 20.76 37.12 -51.20
N THR A 76 20.64 38.06 -52.13
CA THR A 76 19.68 39.18 -52.06
C THR A 76 18.38 38.90 -52.81
N GLY A 77 18.37 37.93 -53.72
CA GLY A 77 17.17 37.48 -54.43
C GLY A 77 17.50 36.47 -55.52
N TYR A 78 16.47 35.99 -56.22
CA TYR A 78 16.64 35.12 -57.38
C TYR A 78 15.58 35.42 -58.45
N ASP A 79 15.96 35.25 -59.72
CA ASP A 79 15.10 35.38 -60.89
C ASP A 79 15.06 34.09 -61.72
N ALA A 80 13.93 33.83 -62.38
CA ALA A 80 13.79 32.76 -63.37
C ALA A 80 14.18 33.27 -64.77
N GLN A 81 14.75 32.41 -65.63
CA GLN A 81 15.09 32.78 -67.03
C GLN A 81 13.90 33.33 -67.85
N ASP A 82 12.66 33.00 -67.49
CA ASP A 82 11.43 33.49 -68.14
C ASP A 82 10.77 34.69 -67.42
N GLY A 83 11.37 35.16 -66.31
CA GLY A 83 10.84 36.23 -65.45
C GLY A 83 9.75 35.79 -64.46
N ASN A 84 9.40 34.50 -64.39
CA ASN A 84 8.34 33.99 -63.51
C ASN A 84 8.91 33.28 -62.27
N THR A 85 9.23 34.04 -61.22
CA THR A 85 9.83 33.48 -59.99
C THR A 85 8.92 32.51 -59.22
N ASP A 86 7.59 32.64 -59.31
CA ASP A 86 6.63 31.66 -58.78
C ASP A 86 6.59 30.34 -59.57
N GLY A 87 7.28 30.26 -60.72
CA GLY A 87 7.50 29.00 -61.44
C GLY A 87 8.54 28.08 -60.78
N ILE A 88 9.34 28.58 -59.84
CA ILE A 88 10.44 27.84 -59.19
C ILE A 88 9.94 27.17 -57.92
N SER A 89 9.70 25.85 -57.99
CA SER A 89 9.24 25.07 -56.84
C SER A 89 10.36 24.61 -55.90
N GLU A 90 11.62 24.57 -56.34
CA GLU A 90 12.75 24.04 -55.56
C GLU A 90 13.98 24.96 -55.69
N LEU A 91 14.32 25.71 -54.63
CA LEU A 91 15.42 26.67 -54.63
C LEU A 91 16.70 26.03 -54.07
N THR A 92 17.56 25.56 -54.98
CA THR A 92 18.86 24.94 -54.63
C THR A 92 19.98 25.99 -54.58
N ILE A 93 20.02 26.76 -53.48
CA ILE A 93 21.05 27.78 -53.25
C ILE A 93 22.44 27.09 -53.18
N PRO A 94 23.46 27.56 -53.93
CA PRO A 94 24.77 26.92 -53.96
C PRO A 94 25.62 27.24 -52.71
N ASP A 95 26.53 26.33 -52.34
CA ASP A 95 27.51 26.57 -51.27
C ASP A 95 28.58 27.61 -51.66
N THR A 96 28.97 27.68 -52.94
CA THR A 96 29.86 28.70 -53.50
C THR A 96 29.36 29.21 -54.85
N TYR A 97 29.69 30.46 -55.18
CA TYR A 97 29.50 31.06 -56.51
C TYR A 97 30.82 31.67 -57.02
N GLN A 98 30.91 31.93 -58.32
CA GLN A 98 32.12 32.46 -58.95
C GLN A 98 32.04 33.99 -59.09
N LYS A 99 32.76 34.75 -58.27
CA LYS A 99 32.91 36.22 -58.43
C LYS A 99 34.14 36.52 -59.28
N GLN A 100 34.01 37.38 -60.29
CA GLN A 100 35.17 37.87 -61.03
C GLN A 100 36.01 38.79 -60.12
N THR A 101 37.28 38.45 -59.93
CA THR A 101 38.23 39.19 -59.07
C THR A 101 39.26 40.00 -59.84
N GLY A 102 39.29 39.88 -61.17
CA GLY A 102 40.12 40.71 -62.04
C GLY A 102 40.17 40.20 -63.48
N THR A 103 41.21 40.61 -64.20
CA THR A 103 41.61 40.03 -65.49
C THR A 103 43.09 39.67 -65.47
N ASP A 104 43.47 38.65 -66.24
CA ASP A 104 44.87 38.27 -66.41
C ASP A 104 45.62 39.20 -67.41
N LEU A 105 46.92 39.00 -67.56
CA LEU A 105 47.76 39.81 -68.45
C LEU A 105 47.46 39.61 -69.96
N SER A 106 46.57 38.69 -70.30
CA SER A 106 46.00 38.48 -71.64
C SER A 106 44.56 38.99 -71.78
N GLY A 107 43.95 39.49 -70.70
CA GLY A 107 42.59 40.04 -70.68
C GLY A 107 41.49 39.03 -70.37
N ASN A 108 41.81 37.77 -70.02
CA ASN A 108 40.79 36.80 -69.60
C ASN A 108 40.29 37.13 -68.19
N ALA A 109 39.01 36.91 -67.92
CA ALA A 109 38.45 37.06 -66.57
C ALA A 109 39.07 36.04 -65.59
N ILE A 110 39.48 36.53 -64.41
CA ILE A 110 39.89 35.70 -63.28
C ILE A 110 38.71 35.61 -62.33
N PHE A 111 38.27 34.39 -62.02
CA PHE A 111 37.20 34.13 -61.05
C PHE A 111 37.77 33.52 -59.77
N ALA A 112 37.04 33.69 -58.66
CA ALA A 112 37.29 33.01 -57.40
C ALA A 112 35.97 32.48 -56.82
N ASP A 113 36.04 31.31 -56.18
CA ASP A 113 34.95 30.77 -55.36
C ASP A 113 34.73 31.67 -54.13
N VAL A 114 33.52 32.21 -54.02
CA VAL A 114 33.02 32.93 -52.85
C VAL A 114 31.95 32.06 -52.20
N SER A 115 32.08 31.75 -50.91
CA SER A 115 31.07 31.00 -50.16
C SER A 115 29.81 31.82 -49.92
N VAL A 116 28.65 31.19 -49.97
CA VAL A 116 27.40 31.84 -49.59
C VAL A 116 27.30 31.85 -48.06
N THR A 117 27.36 33.04 -47.47
CA THR A 117 27.49 33.29 -46.03
C THR A 117 26.16 33.68 -45.37
N GLY A 118 25.14 34.05 -46.15
CA GLY A 118 23.82 34.40 -45.64
C GLY A 118 22.74 34.48 -46.72
N ILE A 119 21.51 34.67 -46.26
CA ILE A 119 20.34 35.05 -47.06
C ILE A 119 19.84 36.39 -46.52
N ALA A 120 19.60 37.36 -47.40
CA ALA A 120 19.22 38.72 -47.01
C ALA A 120 17.77 38.79 -46.50
N ASN A 121 17.41 39.95 -45.97
CA ASN A 121 16.02 40.27 -45.63
C ASN A 121 15.15 40.20 -46.90
N GLU A 122 13.94 39.68 -46.77
CA GLU A 122 12.92 39.54 -47.83
C GLU A 122 13.33 38.80 -49.13
N ALA A 123 14.53 38.21 -49.21
CA ALA A 123 15.14 37.70 -50.45
C ALA A 123 14.31 36.64 -51.22
N CYS A 124 13.42 35.92 -50.52
CA CYS A 124 12.48 34.95 -51.08
C CYS A 124 11.04 35.20 -50.57
N LYS A 125 10.69 36.43 -50.20
CA LYS A 125 9.36 36.79 -49.68
C LYS A 125 8.25 36.65 -50.73
N ASP A 126 7.07 36.25 -50.26
CA ASP A 126 5.82 36.03 -51.01
C ASP A 126 5.94 35.08 -52.21
N LYS A 127 6.95 34.20 -52.23
CA LYS A 127 7.16 33.19 -53.29
C LYS A 127 6.22 32.00 -53.10
N THR A 128 4.94 32.24 -53.31
CA THR A 128 3.85 31.27 -53.11
C THR A 128 4.01 29.97 -53.92
N GLY A 129 4.78 29.97 -55.01
CA GLY A 129 5.12 28.76 -55.78
C GLY A 129 6.21 27.86 -55.18
N LEU A 130 6.99 28.37 -54.21
CA LEU A 130 8.17 27.70 -53.65
C LEU A 130 7.77 26.57 -52.69
N ARG A 131 8.36 25.38 -52.87
CA ARG A 131 8.00 24.14 -52.14
C ARG A 131 9.15 23.55 -51.33
N GLY A 132 10.38 23.77 -51.76
CA GLY A 132 11.58 23.35 -51.03
C GLY A 132 12.73 24.34 -51.21
N VAL A 133 13.54 24.49 -50.16
CA VAL A 133 14.76 25.32 -50.16
C VAL A 133 15.91 24.50 -49.60
N ARG A 134 17.06 24.53 -50.27
CA ARG A 134 18.31 23.97 -49.75
C ARG A 134 19.19 25.09 -49.19
N ILE A 135 19.38 25.07 -47.87
CA ILE A 135 20.24 26.04 -47.18
C ILE A 135 21.73 25.71 -47.46
N PRO A 136 22.58 26.69 -47.83
CA PRO A 136 24.02 26.48 -47.97
C PRO A 136 24.67 26.05 -46.64
N THR A 137 25.60 25.10 -46.70
CA THR A 137 26.32 24.62 -45.50
C THR A 137 27.16 25.72 -44.85
N SER A 138 27.67 26.66 -45.65
CA SER A 138 28.39 27.85 -45.19
C SER A 138 27.49 29.02 -44.73
N CYS A 139 26.16 28.89 -44.83
CA CYS A 139 25.24 29.95 -44.44
C CYS A 139 25.29 30.20 -42.93
N THR A 140 25.50 31.45 -42.52
CA THR A 140 25.63 31.87 -41.12
C THR A 140 24.46 32.71 -40.61
N SER A 141 23.64 33.27 -41.49
CA SER A 141 22.44 34.05 -41.14
C SER A 141 21.34 33.93 -42.19
N ILE A 142 20.10 33.76 -41.75
CA ILE A 142 18.90 34.04 -42.56
C ILE A 142 18.33 35.37 -42.08
N GLY A 143 18.09 36.30 -43.00
CA GLY A 143 17.58 37.64 -42.73
C GLY A 143 16.11 37.68 -42.28
N ASP A 144 15.65 38.89 -41.97
CA ASP A 144 14.27 39.15 -41.55
C ASP A 144 13.30 38.99 -42.73
N SER A 145 12.15 38.37 -42.50
CA SER A 145 11.12 38.04 -43.51
C SER A 145 11.63 37.32 -44.77
N ALA A 146 12.80 36.66 -44.70
CA ALA A 146 13.49 36.10 -45.86
C ALA A 146 12.66 35.10 -46.69
N PHE A 147 11.75 34.35 -46.06
CA PHE A 147 10.78 33.44 -46.69
C PHE A 147 9.34 33.70 -46.19
N GLU A 148 9.05 34.91 -45.70
CA GLU A 148 7.69 35.29 -45.29
C GLU A 148 6.70 35.08 -46.45
N GLY A 149 5.50 34.57 -46.17
CA GLY A 149 4.46 34.35 -47.18
C GLY A 149 4.71 33.18 -48.17
N CYS A 150 5.75 32.36 -47.95
CA CYS A 150 6.00 31.15 -48.77
C CYS A 150 5.03 30.00 -48.42
N THR A 151 3.74 30.19 -48.67
CA THR A 151 2.65 29.31 -48.21
C THR A 151 2.76 27.84 -48.66
N GLN A 152 3.41 27.54 -49.79
CA GLN A 152 3.66 26.15 -50.25
C GLN A 152 4.98 25.53 -49.76
N LEU A 153 5.81 26.25 -49.00
CA LEU A 153 7.14 25.78 -48.57
C LEU A 153 7.01 24.63 -47.56
N ALA A 154 7.40 23.43 -48.00
CA ALA A 154 7.23 22.17 -47.29
C ALA A 154 8.55 21.44 -46.97
N ASN A 155 9.71 21.93 -47.45
CA ASN A 155 11.02 21.34 -47.13
C ASN A 155 12.12 22.40 -46.91
N LEU A 156 12.93 22.18 -45.87
CA LEU A 156 14.14 22.98 -45.54
C LEU A 156 15.35 22.06 -45.48
N ASP A 157 15.88 21.76 -46.66
CA ASP A 157 17.06 20.93 -46.86
C ASP A 157 18.29 21.59 -46.18
N ASN A 158 19.19 20.77 -45.62
CA ASN A 158 20.42 21.18 -44.94
C ASN A 158 20.30 22.04 -43.66
N LEU A 159 19.11 22.44 -43.19
CA LEU A 159 18.97 23.38 -42.06
C LEU A 159 19.84 23.04 -40.83
N SER A 160 19.79 21.78 -40.36
CA SER A 160 20.58 21.27 -39.21
C SER A 160 22.08 21.08 -39.47
N ASN A 161 22.51 21.07 -40.73
CA ASN A 161 23.91 20.90 -41.16
C ASN A 161 24.58 22.22 -41.59
N SER A 162 23.89 23.35 -41.41
CA SER A 162 24.38 24.69 -41.75
C SER A 162 25.23 25.30 -40.64
N ALA A 163 25.99 26.35 -40.98
CA ALA A 163 26.77 27.15 -40.04
C ALA A 163 25.97 28.29 -39.36
N LEU A 164 24.62 28.19 -39.35
CA LEU A 164 23.74 29.26 -38.91
C LEU A 164 24.00 29.69 -37.46
N LYS A 165 23.99 31.01 -37.24
CA LYS A 165 24.12 31.71 -35.96
C LYS A 165 22.87 32.51 -35.63
N SER A 166 22.15 33.00 -36.64
CA SER A 166 20.89 33.72 -36.50
C SER A 166 19.87 33.34 -37.56
N ILE A 167 18.60 33.33 -37.17
CA ILE A 167 17.44 33.38 -38.05
C ILE A 167 16.66 34.64 -37.68
N GLY A 168 16.34 35.48 -38.69
CA GLY A 168 15.74 36.80 -38.51
C GLY A 168 14.30 36.80 -38.00
N ILE A 169 13.77 38.00 -37.76
CA ILE A 169 12.39 38.28 -37.42
C ILE A 169 11.50 37.85 -38.59
N GLY A 170 10.40 37.13 -38.34
CA GLY A 170 9.46 36.70 -39.39
C GLY A 170 10.04 35.79 -40.49
N ALA A 171 11.27 35.26 -40.35
CA ALA A 171 12.04 34.67 -41.44
C ALA A 171 11.35 33.53 -42.22
N PHE A 172 10.45 32.77 -41.59
CA PHE A 172 9.59 31.76 -42.21
C PHE A 172 8.11 31.94 -41.80
N LYS A 173 7.69 33.19 -41.50
CA LYS A 173 6.31 33.49 -41.14
C LYS A 173 5.34 33.15 -42.28
N ASP A 174 4.16 32.65 -41.94
CA ASP A 174 3.08 32.28 -42.85
C ASP A 174 3.51 31.20 -43.89
N CYS A 175 4.55 30.41 -43.59
CA CYS A 175 4.90 29.18 -44.32
C CYS A 175 3.93 28.03 -43.96
N GLU A 176 2.66 28.18 -44.36
CA GLU A 176 1.55 27.30 -44.01
C GLU A 176 1.79 25.81 -44.34
N SER A 177 2.59 25.47 -45.35
CA SER A 177 2.86 24.08 -45.75
C SER A 177 4.06 23.41 -45.06
N LEU A 178 4.71 24.07 -44.08
CA LEU A 178 5.99 23.63 -43.49
C LEU A 178 5.85 22.44 -42.51
N GLY A 179 5.24 21.34 -42.96
CA GLY A 179 4.87 20.14 -42.19
C GLY A 179 6.00 19.27 -41.63
N ILE A 180 7.21 19.81 -41.46
CA ILE A 180 8.43 19.07 -41.12
C ILE A 180 8.80 19.17 -39.64
N SER A 181 9.69 18.27 -39.21
CA SER A 181 10.37 18.38 -37.91
C SER A 181 11.57 19.33 -38.04
N LEU A 182 11.53 20.47 -37.36
CA LEU A 182 12.65 21.41 -37.32
C LEU A 182 13.72 20.94 -36.33
N SER A 183 14.96 20.96 -36.79
CA SER A 183 16.17 20.73 -35.98
C SER A 183 17.21 21.75 -36.39
N PHE A 184 17.70 22.52 -35.42
CA PHE A 184 18.64 23.62 -35.65
C PHE A 184 20.10 23.18 -35.38
N PRO A 185 21.10 23.80 -36.03
CA PRO A 185 22.49 23.50 -35.76
C PRO A 185 22.91 24.04 -34.38
N ASN A 186 23.83 23.35 -33.70
CA ASN A 186 24.33 23.76 -32.37
C ASN A 186 25.07 25.11 -32.36
N SER A 187 25.36 25.69 -33.53
CA SER A 187 25.91 27.04 -33.70
C SER A 187 24.88 28.16 -33.61
N LEU A 188 23.58 27.84 -33.66
CA LEU A 188 22.51 28.83 -33.62
C LEU A 188 22.48 29.51 -32.25
N ALA A 189 22.45 30.85 -32.27
CA ALA A 189 22.49 31.70 -31.08
C ALA A 189 21.22 32.56 -30.95
N SER A 190 20.56 32.91 -32.05
CA SER A 190 19.28 33.63 -32.03
C SER A 190 18.23 33.05 -32.98
N LEU A 191 16.99 33.04 -32.50
CA LEU A 191 15.75 32.91 -33.25
C LEU A 191 15.02 34.26 -33.15
N GLY A 192 14.56 34.81 -34.26
CA GLY A 192 13.84 36.07 -34.29
C GLY A 192 12.42 36.00 -33.70
N ARG A 193 11.86 37.18 -33.40
CA ARG A 193 10.43 37.36 -33.14
C ARG A 193 9.63 36.84 -34.34
N SER A 194 8.55 36.10 -34.10
CA SER A 194 7.69 35.55 -35.17
C SER A 194 8.38 34.64 -36.20
N ALA A 195 9.60 34.14 -35.95
CA ALA A 195 10.41 33.51 -37.00
C ALA A 195 9.78 32.28 -37.70
N PHE A 196 8.85 31.59 -37.03
CA PHE A 196 8.04 30.48 -37.58
C PHE A 196 6.54 30.67 -37.25
N GLU A 197 6.06 31.91 -37.13
CA GLU A 197 4.66 32.23 -36.90
C GLU A 197 3.74 31.65 -38.00
N ASN A 198 2.61 31.05 -37.63
CA ASN A 198 1.60 30.44 -38.51
C ASN A 198 2.14 29.32 -39.44
N THR A 199 3.16 28.57 -39.00
CA THR A 199 3.71 27.45 -39.78
C THR A 199 3.15 26.09 -39.37
N ALA A 200 3.11 25.12 -40.30
CA ALA A 200 2.63 23.75 -40.01
C ALA A 200 3.68 22.82 -39.37
N VAL A 201 4.73 23.36 -38.72
CA VAL A 201 5.84 22.57 -38.17
C VAL A 201 5.34 21.49 -37.21
N SER A 202 5.71 20.23 -37.46
CA SER A 202 5.14 19.08 -36.74
C SER A 202 5.81 18.83 -35.39
N SER A 203 7.10 19.15 -35.30
CA SER A 203 7.92 19.06 -34.08
C SER A 203 9.13 19.99 -34.16
N VAL A 204 9.61 20.47 -33.02
CA VAL A 204 10.76 21.38 -32.93
C VAL A 204 11.80 20.86 -31.93
N THR A 205 13.06 20.80 -32.35
CA THR A 205 14.22 20.53 -31.49
C THR A 205 15.09 21.77 -31.38
N ILE A 206 15.04 22.46 -30.24
CA ILE A 206 15.95 23.55 -29.88
C ILE A 206 17.21 22.92 -29.25
N PRO A 207 18.39 23.05 -29.87
CA PRO A 207 19.60 22.37 -29.41
C PRO A 207 20.16 22.95 -28.10
N ASN A 208 20.81 22.10 -27.31
CA ASN A 208 21.69 22.55 -26.22
C ASN A 208 22.88 23.33 -26.82
N GLY A 209 22.90 24.65 -26.64
CA GLY A 209 23.84 25.50 -27.38
C GLY A 209 23.86 26.96 -26.89
N GLN A 210 23.80 27.90 -27.83
CA GLN A 210 23.91 29.34 -27.55
C GLN A 210 22.55 30.04 -27.40
N ILE A 211 21.44 29.35 -27.70
CA ILE A 211 20.08 29.87 -27.53
C ILE A 211 19.77 29.92 -26.02
N SER A 212 19.71 31.14 -25.48
CA SER A 212 19.33 31.42 -24.09
C SER A 212 17.84 31.73 -23.91
N GLN A 213 17.13 32.07 -24.98
CA GLN A 213 15.72 32.43 -24.95
C GLN A 213 14.97 31.99 -26.21
N ILE A 214 13.69 31.70 -26.05
CA ILE A 214 12.73 31.64 -27.17
C ILE A 214 12.11 33.03 -27.29
N ALA A 215 12.13 33.61 -28.49
CA ALA A 215 11.65 34.97 -28.71
C ALA A 215 10.11 35.04 -28.74
N GLU A 216 9.59 36.27 -28.75
CA GLU A 216 8.15 36.52 -28.82
C GLU A 216 7.55 35.97 -30.12
N ASN A 217 6.36 35.36 -30.03
CA ASN A 217 5.61 34.78 -31.16
C ASN A 217 6.35 33.70 -31.99
N THR A 218 7.55 33.22 -31.60
CA THR A 218 8.43 32.42 -32.50
C THR A 218 7.73 31.22 -33.13
N PHE A 219 6.84 30.54 -32.41
CA PHE A 219 6.01 29.43 -32.91
C PHE A 219 4.51 29.70 -32.66
N SER A 220 4.08 30.97 -32.60
CA SER A 220 2.66 31.32 -32.49
C SER A 220 1.89 30.81 -33.71
N GLY A 221 0.65 30.35 -33.52
CA GLY A 221 -0.21 29.83 -34.59
C GLY A 221 0.22 28.47 -35.16
N CYS A 222 1.24 27.80 -34.60
CA CYS A 222 1.74 26.51 -35.10
C CYS A 222 0.79 25.35 -34.75
N ALA A 223 -0.42 25.34 -35.30
CA ALA A 223 -1.50 24.42 -34.93
C ALA A 223 -1.19 22.93 -35.18
N SER A 224 -0.17 22.60 -35.99
CA SER A 224 0.30 21.22 -36.23
C SER A 224 1.45 20.78 -35.30
N LEU A 225 1.96 21.66 -34.44
CA LEU A 225 3.08 21.39 -33.56
C LEU A 225 2.68 20.45 -32.42
N THR A 226 3.19 19.22 -32.44
CA THR A 226 2.85 18.17 -31.45
C THR A 226 3.87 18.04 -30.33
N ASN A 227 5.15 18.29 -30.64
CA ASN A 227 6.28 18.00 -29.75
C ASN A 227 7.33 19.11 -29.81
N VAL A 228 7.71 19.64 -28.64
CA VAL A 228 8.79 20.62 -28.51
C VAL A 228 9.83 20.11 -27.52
N THR A 229 11.08 19.96 -27.99
CA THR A 229 12.25 19.73 -27.14
C THR A 229 12.99 21.06 -26.95
N ILE A 230 12.99 21.58 -25.73
CA ILE A 230 13.70 22.81 -25.35
C ILE A 230 15.06 22.44 -24.76
N GLY A 231 16.14 23.06 -25.24
CA GLY A 231 17.49 22.81 -24.76
C GLY A 231 17.77 23.42 -23.37
N ASP A 232 18.67 22.78 -22.63
CA ASP A 232 19.04 23.13 -21.25
C ASP A 232 19.66 24.55 -21.09
N SER A 233 20.07 25.18 -22.20
CA SER A 233 20.59 26.55 -22.24
C SER A 233 19.51 27.63 -22.16
N VAL A 234 18.25 27.29 -22.40
CA VAL A 234 17.14 28.25 -22.42
C VAL A 234 16.71 28.63 -21.00
N SER A 235 16.96 29.88 -20.63
CA SER A 235 16.53 30.48 -19.36
C SER A 235 15.18 31.20 -19.44
N GLU A 236 14.72 31.57 -20.65
CA GLU A 236 13.49 32.35 -20.83
C GLU A 236 12.66 31.90 -22.04
N ILE A 237 11.34 31.88 -21.88
CA ILE A 237 10.36 31.76 -22.97
C ILE A 237 9.57 33.06 -22.98
N ASN A 238 9.66 33.86 -24.05
CA ASN A 238 9.00 35.16 -24.13
C ASN A 238 7.51 35.06 -24.50
N ASN A 239 6.84 36.21 -24.57
CA ASN A 239 5.39 36.32 -24.74
C ASN A 239 4.90 35.61 -26.01
N SER A 240 3.74 34.94 -25.91
CA SER A 240 3.07 34.23 -27.00
C SER A 240 3.94 33.21 -27.78
N ALA A 241 5.09 32.77 -27.26
CA ALA A 241 6.08 31.99 -28.00
C ALA A 241 5.55 30.68 -28.62
N PHE A 242 4.53 30.04 -28.01
CA PHE A 242 3.81 28.87 -28.50
C PHE A 242 2.28 29.07 -28.51
N LYS A 243 1.81 30.32 -28.54
CA LYS A 243 0.38 30.62 -28.57
C LYS A 243 -0.33 29.90 -29.73
N ASP A 244 -1.55 29.44 -29.50
CA ASP A 244 -2.41 28.73 -30.46
C ASP A 244 -1.81 27.42 -31.03
N CYS A 245 -0.80 26.83 -30.35
CA CYS A 245 -0.30 25.47 -30.62
C CYS A 245 -1.29 24.38 -30.11
N THR A 246 -2.49 24.35 -30.68
CA THR A 246 -3.63 23.51 -30.27
C THR A 246 -3.38 21.99 -30.31
N SER A 247 -2.34 21.54 -31.03
CA SER A 247 -1.89 20.13 -31.08
C SER A 247 -0.75 19.80 -30.12
N LEU A 248 -0.16 20.77 -29.41
CA LEU A 248 1.00 20.57 -28.53
C LEU A 248 0.61 19.81 -27.27
N SER A 249 0.69 18.48 -27.29
CA SER A 249 0.23 17.62 -26.19
C SER A 249 1.12 17.68 -24.95
N SER A 250 2.40 17.99 -25.13
CA SER A 250 3.40 18.00 -24.08
C SER A 250 4.61 18.85 -24.46
N VAL A 251 5.10 19.66 -23.51
CA VAL A 251 6.39 20.36 -23.60
C VAL A 251 7.23 20.02 -22.37
N LYS A 252 8.52 19.74 -22.56
CA LYS A 252 9.46 19.61 -21.44
C LYS A 252 10.17 20.94 -21.23
N LEU A 253 9.90 21.58 -20.09
CA LEU A 253 10.59 22.79 -19.67
C LEU A 253 12.00 22.43 -19.14
N PRO A 254 13.05 23.22 -19.46
CA PRO A 254 14.41 22.93 -19.00
C PRO A 254 14.58 23.29 -17.52
N ALA A 255 15.38 22.53 -16.78
CA ALA A 255 15.65 22.79 -15.34
C ALA A 255 16.43 24.09 -15.07
N GLY A 256 16.88 24.78 -16.13
CA GLY A 256 17.49 26.11 -16.08
C GLY A 256 16.50 27.28 -16.23
N LEU A 257 15.22 27.02 -16.55
CA LEU A 257 14.23 28.04 -16.86
C LEU A 257 13.95 28.98 -15.66
N LEU A 258 13.91 30.28 -15.93
CA LEU A 258 13.70 31.35 -14.95
C LEU A 258 12.37 32.08 -15.17
N ARG A 259 12.01 32.37 -16.43
CA ARG A 259 10.82 33.14 -16.81
C ARG A 259 10.03 32.50 -17.97
N ILE A 260 8.71 32.55 -17.86
CA ILE A 260 7.76 32.34 -18.97
C ILE A 260 6.94 33.63 -19.13
N GLY A 261 6.86 34.18 -20.34
CA GLY A 261 6.19 35.44 -20.66
C GLY A 261 4.66 35.33 -20.85
N ASP A 262 4.01 36.48 -21.07
CA ASP A 262 2.55 36.58 -21.17
C ASP A 262 2.02 35.74 -22.34
N PHE A 263 0.90 35.04 -22.14
CA PHE A 263 0.22 34.18 -23.15
C PHE A 263 1.11 33.08 -23.80
N ALA A 264 2.28 32.77 -23.25
CA ALA A 264 3.30 31.96 -23.93
C ALA A 264 2.85 30.55 -24.38
N PHE A 265 1.86 29.96 -23.69
CA PHE A 265 1.21 28.69 -24.03
C PHE A 265 -0.33 28.84 -24.12
N GLN A 266 -0.85 30.03 -24.46
CA GLN A 266 -2.30 30.24 -24.63
C GLN A 266 -2.85 29.29 -25.71
N ASN A 267 -4.02 28.69 -25.46
CA ASN A 267 -4.73 27.77 -26.37
C ASN A 267 -3.85 26.58 -26.85
N CYS A 268 -2.95 26.11 -25.98
CA CYS A 268 -2.13 24.92 -26.27
C CYS A 268 -2.87 23.61 -26.00
N GLY A 269 -2.49 22.58 -26.75
CA GLY A 269 -3.06 21.23 -26.62
C GLY A 269 -2.62 20.42 -25.39
N LEU A 270 -2.02 21.05 -24.37
CA LEU A 270 -1.25 20.40 -23.30
C LEU A 270 -2.14 19.51 -22.44
N GLY A 271 -1.70 18.27 -22.21
CA GLY A 271 -2.36 17.33 -21.29
C GLY A 271 -1.94 17.50 -19.83
N SER A 272 -0.70 17.93 -19.60
CA SER A 272 -0.16 18.30 -18.28
C SER A 272 1.08 19.19 -18.43
N ILE A 273 1.51 19.83 -17.34
CA ILE A 273 2.74 20.63 -17.30
C ILE A 273 3.48 20.48 -15.97
N GLU A 274 4.81 20.37 -16.04
CA GLU A 274 5.72 20.40 -14.88
C GLU A 274 6.48 21.74 -14.87
N LEU A 275 6.30 22.53 -13.81
CA LEU A 275 6.94 23.83 -13.65
C LEU A 275 8.28 23.67 -12.88
N PRO A 276 9.44 23.94 -13.50
CA PRO A 276 10.74 23.55 -12.97
C PRO A 276 11.18 24.43 -11.79
N GLN A 277 11.99 23.86 -10.89
CA GLN A 277 12.38 24.45 -9.60
C GLN A 277 12.94 25.89 -9.67
N LYS A 278 13.65 26.25 -10.73
CA LYS A 278 14.27 27.58 -10.87
C LYS A 278 13.33 28.68 -11.41
N LEU A 279 12.13 28.30 -11.86
CA LEU A 279 11.13 29.22 -12.37
C LEU A 279 10.72 30.19 -11.25
N ASN A 280 10.91 31.48 -11.51
CA ASN A 280 10.66 32.57 -10.56
C ASN A 280 9.70 33.64 -11.09
N SER A 281 9.36 33.60 -12.38
CA SER A 281 8.41 34.52 -13.01
C SER A 281 7.53 33.79 -14.04
N LEU A 282 6.23 33.99 -13.90
CA LEU A 282 5.21 33.74 -14.92
C LEU A 282 4.68 35.11 -15.40
N GLY A 283 4.27 35.18 -16.66
CA GLY A 283 3.46 36.28 -17.19
C GLY A 283 1.96 36.06 -16.99
N THR A 284 1.17 36.99 -17.51
CA THR A 284 -0.29 36.96 -17.54
C THR A 284 -0.78 35.86 -18.49
N SER A 285 -1.84 35.12 -18.11
CA SER A 285 -2.55 34.18 -18.99
C SER A 285 -1.69 33.10 -19.67
N VAL A 286 -0.59 32.65 -19.04
CA VAL A 286 0.39 31.72 -19.65
C VAL A 286 -0.23 30.46 -20.24
N PHE A 287 -1.16 29.81 -19.53
CA PHE A 287 -1.85 28.58 -19.96
C PHE A 287 -3.35 28.80 -20.22
N ASN A 288 -3.78 30.04 -20.45
CA ASN A 288 -5.17 30.38 -20.73
C ASN A 288 -5.69 29.57 -21.94
N GLU A 289 -6.90 29.04 -21.83
CA GLU A 289 -7.55 28.12 -22.79
C GLU A 289 -6.83 26.79 -23.06
N CYS A 290 -5.93 26.32 -22.17
CA CYS A 290 -5.41 24.96 -22.22
C CYS A 290 -6.47 23.93 -21.78
N LYS A 291 -7.58 23.81 -22.52
CA LYS A 291 -8.77 23.00 -22.16
C LYS A 291 -8.50 21.51 -21.91
N LYS A 292 -7.36 20.99 -22.39
CA LYS A 292 -6.91 19.60 -22.19
C LYS A 292 -6.05 19.39 -20.93
N MET A 293 -5.68 20.44 -20.22
CA MET A 293 -4.73 20.41 -19.09
C MET A 293 -5.35 19.67 -17.90
N GLY A 294 -5.06 18.38 -17.75
CA GLY A 294 -5.58 17.55 -16.66
C GLY A 294 -4.89 17.77 -15.32
N SER A 295 -3.60 18.14 -15.34
CA SER A 295 -2.81 18.37 -14.12
C SER A 295 -1.67 19.38 -14.32
N VAL A 296 -1.39 20.13 -13.26
CA VAL A 296 -0.24 21.04 -13.15
C VAL A 296 0.60 20.60 -11.96
N THR A 297 1.89 20.38 -12.17
CA THR A 297 2.84 19.96 -11.13
C THR A 297 3.88 21.06 -10.91
N PHE A 298 4.08 21.45 -9.66
CA PHE A 298 5.16 22.38 -9.27
C PHE A 298 6.34 21.57 -8.71
N ALA A 299 7.55 21.80 -9.21
CA ALA A 299 8.73 21.11 -8.69
C ALA A 299 9.09 21.53 -7.25
N ASP A 300 9.64 20.61 -6.46
CA ASP A 300 9.94 20.82 -5.04
C ASP A 300 10.81 22.07 -4.81
N GLY A 301 10.31 22.96 -3.95
CA GLY A 301 11.02 24.19 -3.60
C GLY A 301 11.10 25.23 -4.74
N ILE A 302 10.17 25.23 -5.70
CA ILE A 302 10.05 26.21 -6.80
C ILE A 302 10.29 27.68 -6.39
N GLY A 303 10.73 28.53 -7.33
CA GLY A 303 11.01 29.96 -7.10
C GLY A 303 9.80 30.90 -7.11
N LEU A 304 8.61 30.44 -7.48
CA LEU A 304 7.41 31.29 -7.63
C LEU A 304 6.84 31.78 -6.28
N THR A 305 6.50 33.07 -6.22
CA THR A 305 5.78 33.72 -5.10
C THR A 305 4.36 34.16 -5.46
N THR A 306 4.03 34.22 -6.74
CA THR A 306 2.82 34.85 -7.26
C THR A 306 2.27 34.03 -8.44
N ILE A 307 0.96 33.88 -8.51
CA ILE A 307 0.26 33.34 -9.69
C ILE A 307 -0.44 34.52 -10.41
N PRO A 308 0.01 34.89 -11.62
CA PRO A 308 -0.55 36.01 -12.38
C PRO A 308 -2.01 35.86 -12.79
N GLU A 309 -2.60 36.97 -13.20
CA GLU A 309 -3.95 37.04 -13.75
C GLU A 309 -4.16 36.05 -14.91
N GLY A 310 -5.30 35.35 -14.88
CA GLY A 310 -5.72 34.45 -15.95
C GLY A 310 -4.84 33.22 -16.20
N THR A 311 -3.84 32.93 -15.34
CA THR A 311 -2.78 31.92 -15.62
C THR A 311 -3.31 30.57 -16.13
N PHE A 312 -4.41 30.06 -15.58
CA PHE A 312 -5.07 28.82 -15.99
C PHE A 312 -6.55 29.04 -16.39
N HIS A 313 -6.93 30.26 -16.81
CA HIS A 313 -8.30 30.59 -17.22
C HIS A 313 -8.74 29.62 -18.34
N ASN A 314 -9.95 29.06 -18.25
CA ASN A 314 -10.53 28.08 -19.18
C ASN A 314 -9.70 26.78 -19.35
N CYS A 315 -8.94 26.37 -18.34
CA CYS A 315 -8.37 25.01 -18.24
C CYS A 315 -9.46 24.00 -17.84
N GLU A 316 -10.45 23.80 -18.72
CA GLU A 316 -11.67 22.99 -18.49
C GLU A 316 -11.39 21.57 -17.96
N GLY A 317 -10.28 20.95 -18.36
CA GLY A 317 -9.90 19.59 -17.96
C GLY A 317 -9.18 19.46 -16.61
N LEU A 318 -8.81 20.55 -15.94
CA LEU A 318 -8.00 20.52 -14.72
C LEU A 318 -8.84 20.06 -13.53
N THR A 319 -8.55 18.89 -12.94
CA THR A 319 -9.42 18.29 -11.91
C THR A 319 -9.03 18.62 -10.47
N GLU A 320 -7.73 18.76 -10.19
CA GLU A 320 -7.20 19.14 -8.88
C GLU A 320 -5.98 20.06 -9.04
N LEU A 321 -5.85 21.04 -8.15
CA LEU A 321 -4.68 21.91 -8.07
C LEU A 321 -4.22 22.13 -6.63
N ILE A 322 -2.92 21.89 -6.38
CA ILE A 322 -2.27 22.10 -5.08
C ILE A 322 -1.18 23.15 -5.26
N PHE A 323 -1.32 24.29 -4.58
CA PHE A 323 -0.34 25.37 -4.67
C PHE A 323 0.79 25.22 -3.62
N PRO A 324 2.08 25.31 -4.02
CA PRO A 324 3.19 25.25 -3.07
C PRO A 324 3.24 26.48 -2.14
N GLU A 325 3.64 26.26 -0.88
CA GLU A 325 3.61 27.23 0.24
C GLU A 325 4.26 28.59 -0.01
N LYS A 326 5.19 28.68 -0.97
CA LYS A 326 5.91 29.93 -1.29
C LYS A 326 5.03 30.95 -2.01
N ILE A 327 3.92 30.52 -2.60
CA ILE A 327 2.98 31.42 -3.25
C ILE A 327 2.24 32.19 -2.16
N THR A 328 2.34 33.52 -2.19
CA THR A 328 1.69 34.44 -1.25
C THR A 328 0.52 35.20 -1.87
N GLU A 329 0.43 35.21 -3.19
CA GLU A 329 -0.49 36.04 -3.99
C GLU A 329 -0.99 35.23 -5.21
N ILE A 330 -2.32 35.20 -5.40
CA ILE A 330 -2.98 34.59 -6.55
C ILE A 330 -4.00 35.61 -7.06
N HIS A 331 -3.80 36.10 -8.28
CA HIS A 331 -4.61 37.18 -8.81
C HIS A 331 -5.95 36.73 -9.40
N LYS A 332 -6.82 37.71 -9.69
CA LYS A 332 -8.11 37.55 -10.36
C LYS A 332 -8.01 36.69 -11.64
N GLU A 333 -9.10 35.99 -11.91
CA GLU A 333 -9.29 35.07 -13.05
C GLU A 333 -8.28 33.91 -13.18
N ALA A 334 -7.33 33.73 -12.27
CA ALA A 334 -6.25 32.75 -12.43
C ALA A 334 -6.71 31.28 -12.58
N LEU A 335 -7.91 30.92 -12.11
CA LEU A 335 -8.58 29.62 -12.28
C LEU A 335 -10.03 29.77 -12.80
N LYS A 336 -10.36 30.91 -13.44
CA LYS A 336 -11.72 31.17 -13.93
C LYS A 336 -12.09 30.22 -15.07
N GLY A 337 -13.32 29.72 -15.09
CA GLY A 337 -13.79 28.79 -16.11
C GLY A 337 -13.09 27.42 -16.11
N CYS A 338 -12.40 27.04 -15.03
CA CYS A 338 -11.89 25.68 -14.84
C CYS A 338 -13.04 24.73 -14.48
N THR A 339 -13.94 24.47 -15.44
CA THR A 339 -15.24 23.83 -15.17
C THR A 339 -15.15 22.44 -14.53
N GLY A 340 -14.11 21.67 -14.84
CA GLY A 340 -13.86 20.34 -14.26
C GLY A 340 -13.08 20.32 -12.94
N LEU A 341 -12.76 21.49 -12.37
CA LEU A 341 -11.93 21.63 -11.17
C LEU A 341 -12.73 21.28 -9.91
N LYS A 342 -12.39 20.12 -9.32
CA LYS A 342 -13.07 19.56 -8.15
C LYS A 342 -12.46 19.99 -6.83
N LYS A 343 -11.13 20.11 -6.79
CA LYS A 343 -10.40 20.39 -5.55
C LYS A 343 -9.28 21.40 -5.76
N VAL A 344 -9.21 22.40 -4.89
CA VAL A 344 -8.09 23.36 -4.83
C VAL A 344 -7.54 23.44 -3.41
N VAL A 345 -6.23 23.30 -3.27
CA VAL A 345 -5.52 23.57 -2.01
C VAL A 345 -4.73 24.88 -2.17
N LEU A 346 -5.18 25.92 -1.47
CA LEU A 346 -4.52 27.23 -1.44
C LEU A 346 -3.27 27.17 -0.54
N PRO A 347 -2.25 28.02 -0.78
CA PRO A 347 -1.03 28.01 0.02
C PRO A 347 -1.27 28.71 1.37
N GLU A 348 -0.65 28.21 2.44
CA GLU A 348 -0.80 28.71 3.83
C GLU A 348 -0.57 30.22 3.97
N LYS A 349 0.33 30.77 3.14
CA LYS A 349 0.78 32.17 3.22
C LYS A 349 0.04 33.09 2.24
N LEU A 350 -1.07 32.63 1.66
CA LEU A 350 -1.97 33.44 0.83
C LEU A 350 -2.63 34.53 1.68
N LYS A 351 -2.41 35.80 1.34
CA LYS A 351 -3.01 36.94 2.05
C LYS A 351 -4.51 37.04 1.82
N LYS A 352 -4.92 36.89 0.56
CA LYS A 352 -6.27 37.09 0.06
C LYS A 352 -6.50 36.26 -1.19
N LEU A 353 -7.70 35.71 -1.33
CA LEU A 353 -8.23 35.18 -2.59
C LEU A 353 -9.06 36.29 -3.26
N GLU A 354 -8.57 36.81 -4.39
CA GLU A 354 -9.20 37.91 -5.13
C GLU A 354 -10.54 37.49 -5.78
N LEU A 355 -11.46 38.44 -5.93
CA LEU A 355 -12.73 38.21 -6.61
C LEU A 355 -12.51 37.77 -8.07
N GLY A 356 -13.21 36.71 -8.47
CA GLY A 356 -13.15 36.15 -9.82
C GLY A 356 -12.04 35.13 -10.04
N THR A 357 -11.18 34.85 -9.05
CA THR A 357 -10.12 33.82 -9.20
C THR A 357 -10.68 32.43 -9.48
N LEU A 358 -11.84 32.06 -8.93
CA LEU A 358 -12.49 30.73 -9.10
C LEU A 358 -13.91 30.82 -9.72
N GLU A 359 -14.26 31.95 -10.33
CA GLU A 359 -15.53 32.13 -11.04
C GLU A 359 -15.71 31.06 -12.13
N ASP A 360 -16.95 30.57 -12.32
CA ASP A 360 -17.32 29.51 -13.27
C ASP A 360 -16.56 28.17 -13.15
N SER A 361 -15.90 27.90 -12.00
CA SER A 361 -15.42 26.56 -11.63
C SER A 361 -16.59 25.68 -11.12
N THR A 362 -17.43 25.21 -12.04
CA THR A 362 -18.77 24.65 -11.71
C THR A 362 -18.79 23.27 -11.04
N GLU A 363 -17.75 22.44 -11.20
CA GLU A 363 -17.66 21.12 -10.53
C GLU A 363 -16.89 21.15 -9.20
N LEU A 364 -16.69 22.32 -8.59
CA LEU A 364 -15.89 22.49 -7.37
C LEU A 364 -16.57 21.84 -6.15
N GLU A 365 -16.00 20.73 -5.70
CA GLU A 365 -16.44 19.94 -4.55
C GLU A 365 -15.80 20.46 -3.25
N MET A 366 -14.53 20.89 -3.30
CA MET A 366 -13.77 21.35 -2.12
C MET A 366 -12.75 22.45 -2.42
N VAL A 367 -12.64 23.43 -1.52
CA VAL A 367 -11.50 24.36 -1.44
C VAL A 367 -10.90 24.31 -0.04
N THR A 368 -9.60 24.01 0.05
CA THR A 368 -8.83 24.01 1.29
C THR A 368 -8.10 25.34 1.47
N VAL A 369 -8.35 26.02 2.58
CA VAL A 369 -7.79 27.33 2.95
C VAL A 369 -6.98 27.19 4.26
N PRO A 370 -5.69 26.78 4.19
CA PRO A 370 -4.88 26.51 5.39
C PRO A 370 -4.40 27.76 6.12
N GLY A 371 -4.32 28.93 5.46
CA GLY A 371 -3.94 30.17 6.11
C GLY A 371 -5.04 30.70 7.05
N LYS A 372 -4.72 30.84 8.34
CA LYS A 372 -5.67 31.33 9.36
C LYS A 372 -6.15 32.77 9.10
N ASP A 373 -5.31 33.59 8.48
CA ASP A 373 -5.57 34.99 8.13
C ASP A 373 -5.98 35.22 6.65
N THR A 374 -6.11 34.16 5.83
CA THR A 374 -6.42 34.30 4.40
C THR A 374 -7.83 34.86 4.19
N GLU A 375 -7.92 36.09 3.68
CA GLU A 375 -9.20 36.72 3.31
C GLU A 375 -9.80 36.07 2.05
N ILE A 376 -11.12 35.88 2.03
CA ILE A 376 -11.88 35.60 0.80
C ILE A 376 -12.68 36.85 0.48
N GLU A 377 -12.55 37.37 -0.74
CA GLU A 377 -13.26 38.58 -1.16
C GLU A 377 -14.77 38.34 -1.30
N ASP A 378 -15.58 39.24 -0.74
CA ASP A 378 -17.03 39.08 -0.68
C ASP A 378 -17.68 39.35 -2.05
N GLY A 379 -18.28 38.31 -2.64
CA GLY A 379 -18.83 38.30 -4.00
C GLY A 379 -19.14 36.88 -4.45
N ASN A 380 -19.43 36.68 -5.74
CA ASN A 380 -19.75 35.35 -6.29
C ASN A 380 -18.49 34.51 -6.57
N GLN A 381 -17.66 34.26 -5.55
CA GLN A 381 -16.35 33.63 -5.73
C GLN A 381 -16.41 32.15 -6.14
N PHE A 382 -17.50 31.47 -5.77
CA PHE A 382 -17.72 30.05 -6.07
C PHE A 382 -19.11 29.89 -6.69
N ASN A 383 -19.18 29.70 -8.01
CA ASN A 383 -20.44 29.58 -8.76
C ASN A 383 -21.00 28.15 -8.70
N VAL A 384 -21.31 27.68 -7.49
CA VAL A 384 -21.63 26.27 -7.17
C VAL A 384 -22.78 26.12 -6.18
N ASP A 385 -23.42 24.95 -6.17
CA ASP A 385 -24.47 24.61 -5.21
C ASP A 385 -23.88 24.42 -3.80
N SER A 386 -24.44 25.14 -2.82
CA SER A 386 -23.98 25.13 -1.43
C SER A 386 -24.27 23.82 -0.69
N ASP A 387 -25.11 22.95 -1.24
CA ASP A 387 -25.31 21.57 -0.76
C ASP A 387 -24.36 20.54 -1.42
N SER A 388 -23.49 20.95 -2.35
CA SER A 388 -22.40 20.10 -2.87
C SER A 388 -20.99 20.59 -2.51
N PHE A 389 -20.80 21.89 -2.30
CA PHE A 389 -19.48 22.49 -2.08
C PHE A 389 -19.09 22.60 -0.59
N THR A 390 -17.82 22.31 -0.28
CA THR A 390 -17.26 22.43 1.08
C THR A 390 -16.01 23.32 1.11
N ILE A 391 -16.02 24.33 1.99
CA ILE A 391 -14.81 25.11 2.33
C ILE A 391 -14.15 24.43 3.52
N GLN A 392 -12.93 23.91 3.33
CA GLN A 392 -12.12 23.35 4.40
C GLN A 392 -11.18 24.46 4.93
N GLY A 393 -11.18 24.72 6.24
CA GLY A 393 -10.48 25.87 6.80
C GLY A 393 -10.27 25.78 8.32
N ASN A 394 -9.55 26.76 8.86
CA ASN A 394 -9.42 26.95 10.30
C ASN A 394 -10.69 27.65 10.87
N LEU A 395 -11.10 27.32 12.08
CA LEU A 395 -12.18 27.99 12.79
C LEU A 395 -11.87 29.48 13.01
N GLN A 396 -12.91 30.30 13.09
CA GLN A 396 -12.84 31.76 13.28
C GLN A 396 -12.06 32.55 12.19
N SER A 397 -11.42 31.90 11.22
CA SER A 397 -10.76 32.50 10.06
C SER A 397 -11.72 33.30 9.17
N PRO A 398 -11.21 34.11 8.21
CA PRO A 398 -12.06 34.73 7.19
C PRO A 398 -12.77 33.69 6.32
N ALA A 399 -12.14 32.54 6.03
CA ALA A 399 -12.75 31.45 5.28
C ALA A 399 -13.96 30.83 6.00
N TYR A 400 -13.87 30.63 7.33
CA TYR A 400 -15.00 30.20 8.15
C TYR A 400 -16.15 31.23 8.13
N LYS A 401 -15.83 32.52 8.32
CA LYS A 401 -16.82 33.60 8.27
C LYS A 401 -17.52 33.67 6.91
N TYR A 402 -16.77 33.53 5.81
CA TYR A 402 -17.30 33.48 4.46
C TYR A 402 -18.23 32.28 4.24
N ALA A 403 -17.82 31.07 4.67
CA ALA A 403 -18.64 29.87 4.56
C ALA A 403 -19.98 30.01 5.30
N ILE A 404 -19.97 30.54 6.52
CA ILE A 404 -21.18 30.79 7.31
C ILE A 404 -22.05 31.91 6.69
N GLN A 405 -21.44 32.98 6.18
CA GLN A 405 -22.15 34.09 5.52
C GLN A 405 -22.92 33.64 4.28
N HIS A 406 -22.33 32.79 3.45
CA HIS A 406 -22.90 32.31 2.19
C HIS A 406 -23.58 30.93 2.32
N ASN A 407 -23.71 30.39 3.54
CA ASN A 407 -24.31 29.08 3.86
C ASN A 407 -23.67 27.90 3.08
N PHE A 408 -22.36 27.95 2.85
CA PHE A 408 -21.59 26.79 2.38
C PHE A 408 -21.31 25.81 3.53
N ARG A 409 -21.03 24.55 3.21
CA ARG A 409 -20.52 23.60 4.21
C ARG A 409 -19.10 23.98 4.61
N PHE A 410 -18.79 23.81 5.89
CA PHE A 410 -17.45 24.06 6.42
C PHE A 410 -16.87 22.79 7.02
N GLN A 411 -15.59 22.53 6.76
CA GLN A 411 -14.84 21.46 7.39
C GLN A 411 -13.67 22.07 8.17
N THR A 412 -13.67 21.91 9.49
CA THR A 412 -12.56 22.37 10.33
C THR A 412 -11.26 21.62 10.01
N MET A 413 -10.13 22.34 10.08
CA MET A 413 -8.76 21.80 10.18
C MET A 413 -8.12 22.04 11.55
N ASP A 414 -8.81 22.74 12.47
CA ASP A 414 -8.44 22.78 13.88
C ASP A 414 -9.00 21.52 14.59
N ASP A 415 -8.16 20.88 15.40
CA ASP A 415 -8.51 19.68 16.20
C ASP A 415 -9.52 19.97 17.33
N GLU A 416 -9.65 21.24 17.72
CA GLU A 416 -10.55 21.71 18.78
C GLU A 416 -11.92 22.12 18.22
N VAL A 417 -12.97 21.36 18.54
CA VAL A 417 -14.36 21.71 18.21
C VAL A 417 -14.84 22.86 19.10
N GLU A 418 -15.55 23.84 18.54
CA GLU A 418 -16.00 25.04 19.28
C GLU A 418 -16.79 24.70 20.56
N ASP A 419 -16.19 25.02 21.71
CA ASP A 419 -16.69 24.82 23.08
C ASP A 419 -18.15 25.28 23.26
N ASP A 420 -18.51 26.39 22.62
CA ASP A 420 -19.86 26.99 22.56
C ASP A 420 -20.98 26.04 22.09
N CYS A 421 -20.65 24.97 21.36
CA CYS A 421 -21.62 23.98 20.87
C CYS A 421 -22.15 23.06 21.97
N PHE A 422 -21.49 23.00 23.12
CA PHE A 422 -21.83 22.13 24.25
C PHE A 422 -22.16 22.96 25.49
N ARG A 423 -22.93 22.42 26.45
CA ARG A 423 -23.05 23.02 27.79
C ARG A 423 -23.03 21.98 28.90
N VAL A 424 -22.16 22.20 29.85
CA VAL A 424 -21.92 21.33 31.01
C VAL A 424 -22.35 22.05 32.28
N ASN A 425 -22.94 21.32 33.24
CA ASN A 425 -23.30 21.88 34.54
C ASN A 425 -22.18 21.72 35.59
N SER A 426 -22.41 22.22 36.81
CA SER A 426 -21.43 22.19 37.91
C SER A 426 -20.95 20.80 38.37
N ASN A 427 -21.55 19.73 37.86
CA ASN A 427 -21.19 18.35 38.20
C ASN A 427 -20.34 17.67 37.11
N GLY A 428 -20.17 18.32 35.95
CA GLY A 428 -19.61 17.71 34.75
C GLY A 428 -20.65 17.01 33.86
N GLU A 429 -21.94 17.24 34.08
CA GLU A 429 -23.01 16.62 33.27
C GLU A 429 -23.29 17.47 32.02
N LEU A 430 -23.28 16.84 30.83
CA LEU A 430 -23.66 17.46 29.56
C LEU A 430 -25.18 17.64 29.49
N THR A 431 -25.62 18.87 29.25
CA THR A 431 -27.04 19.30 29.37
C THR A 431 -27.64 19.89 28.09
N TYR A 432 -26.82 20.31 27.13
CA TYR A 432 -27.25 20.87 25.85
C TYR A 432 -26.17 20.65 24.79
N VAL A 433 -26.61 20.41 23.55
CA VAL A 433 -25.76 20.26 22.35
C VAL A 433 -26.39 21.02 21.17
N ASP A 434 -25.63 21.90 20.52
CA ASP A 434 -26.02 22.56 19.27
C ASP A 434 -25.70 21.67 18.07
N LEU A 435 -26.50 20.61 17.89
CA LEU A 435 -26.31 19.62 16.83
C LEU A 435 -26.36 20.26 15.43
N ASP A 436 -27.21 21.27 15.21
CA ASP A 436 -27.37 21.90 13.91
C ASP A 436 -26.13 22.75 13.53
N ARG A 437 -25.40 23.27 14.52
CA ARG A 437 -24.08 23.89 14.34
C ARG A 437 -22.98 22.85 14.17
N LEU A 438 -22.95 21.79 14.98
CA LEU A 438 -21.96 20.71 14.87
C LEU A 438 -22.00 20.02 13.49
N LEU A 439 -23.21 19.71 12.98
CA LEU A 439 -23.39 19.09 11.66
C LEU A 439 -22.88 19.96 10.49
N ARG A 440 -22.72 21.28 10.70
CA ARG A 440 -22.17 22.23 9.71
C ARG A 440 -20.65 22.41 9.78
N ILE A 441 -20.00 21.96 10.86
CA ILE A 441 -18.57 22.22 11.17
C ILE A 441 -17.75 20.92 11.21
N SER A 442 -18.31 19.87 11.82
CA SER A 442 -17.72 18.53 11.96
C SER A 442 -18.32 17.51 10.97
N GLY A 443 -19.38 17.90 10.24
CA GLY A 443 -20.12 16.99 9.38
C GLY A 443 -20.88 15.93 10.19
N LYS A 444 -20.86 14.67 9.73
CA LYS A 444 -21.66 13.58 10.33
C LYS A 444 -20.99 12.85 11.49
N ASP A 445 -19.73 13.12 11.74
CA ASP A 445 -18.93 12.45 12.76
C ASP A 445 -18.66 13.45 13.90
N ILE A 446 -19.21 13.19 15.09
CA ILE A 446 -19.22 14.15 16.20
C ILE A 446 -18.19 13.76 17.26
N LYS A 447 -17.38 14.72 17.73
CA LYS A 447 -16.51 14.54 18.89
C LYS A 447 -17.07 15.31 20.08
N ILE A 448 -17.27 14.65 21.23
CA ILE A 448 -17.52 15.35 22.49
C ILE A 448 -16.14 15.75 23.08
N PRO A 449 -15.93 17.02 23.48
CA PRO A 449 -14.66 17.45 24.07
C PRO A 449 -14.49 16.96 25.52
N GLU A 450 -13.25 16.88 26.02
CA GLU A 450 -12.97 16.47 27.40
C GLU A 450 -13.42 17.50 28.44
N GLN A 451 -13.45 18.78 28.08
CA GLN A 451 -13.93 19.88 28.90
C GLN A 451 -14.84 20.79 28.08
N VAL A 452 -15.71 21.55 28.78
CA VAL A 452 -16.52 22.63 28.22
C VAL A 452 -16.52 23.78 29.21
N GLY A 453 -16.09 24.98 28.79
CA GLY A 453 -16.00 26.16 29.64
C GLY A 453 -15.07 25.98 30.86
N GLY A 454 -14.08 25.09 30.77
CA GLY A 454 -13.22 24.69 31.88
C GLY A 454 -13.90 23.78 32.92
N GLN A 455 -14.97 23.06 32.55
CA GLN A 455 -15.55 21.96 33.33
C GLN A 455 -15.41 20.64 32.56
N GLU A 456 -14.84 19.62 33.17
CA GLU A 456 -14.69 18.28 32.59
C GLU A 456 -16.07 17.65 32.25
N VAL A 457 -16.20 17.06 31.06
CA VAL A 457 -17.40 16.32 30.65
C VAL A 457 -17.34 14.91 31.25
N LYS A 458 -18.15 14.67 32.29
CA LYS A 458 -18.18 13.42 33.07
C LYS A 458 -19.39 12.54 32.81
N ALA A 459 -20.51 13.12 32.38
CA ALA A 459 -21.74 12.38 32.15
C ALA A 459 -22.52 12.91 30.93
N ILE A 460 -23.10 12.01 30.14
CA ILE A 460 -24.04 12.36 29.06
C ILE A 460 -25.45 12.09 29.56
N LEU A 461 -26.26 13.15 29.75
CA LEU A 461 -27.62 13.01 30.26
C LEU A 461 -28.67 12.80 29.16
N ASN A 462 -29.74 12.09 29.53
CA ASN A 462 -30.99 12.08 28.79
C ASN A 462 -31.80 13.33 29.12
N LEU A 463 -31.42 14.44 28.49
CA LEU A 463 -32.19 15.68 28.43
C LEU A 463 -32.48 15.97 26.95
N GLY A 464 -33.66 16.52 26.65
CA GLY A 464 -34.18 16.61 25.27
C GLY A 464 -33.29 17.41 24.30
N ASP A 465 -32.49 18.33 24.83
CA ASP A 465 -31.59 19.19 24.05
C ASP A 465 -30.15 18.59 23.91
N VAL A 466 -29.94 17.34 24.33
CA VAL A 466 -28.66 16.61 24.20
C VAL A 466 -28.67 15.77 22.92
N PHE A 467 -28.97 14.45 22.97
CA PHE A 467 -28.97 13.59 21.78
C PHE A 467 -30.27 12.79 21.54
N ASN A 468 -31.05 12.46 22.57
CA ASN A 468 -32.25 11.62 22.46
C ASN A 468 -33.22 12.11 21.36
N GLY A 469 -33.54 11.21 20.41
CA GLY A 469 -34.46 11.44 19.29
C GLY A 469 -33.90 12.26 18.14
N ARG A 470 -32.63 12.71 18.19
CA ARG A 470 -32.02 13.57 17.16
C ARG A 470 -31.36 12.74 16.04
N SER A 471 -31.20 13.30 14.86
CA SER A 471 -30.59 12.64 13.69
C SER A 471 -29.76 13.63 12.86
N GLY A 472 -29.09 13.14 11.82
CA GLY A 472 -28.16 13.90 10.97
C GLY A 472 -26.70 13.42 11.07
N PHE A 473 -26.34 12.74 12.18
CA PHE A 473 -25.00 12.22 12.45
C PHE A 473 -24.94 10.69 12.34
N GLU A 474 -23.77 10.18 11.94
CA GLU A 474 -23.50 8.75 11.71
C GLU A 474 -22.43 8.18 12.66
N SER A 475 -21.60 9.00 13.32
CA SER A 475 -20.81 8.56 14.47
C SER A 475 -20.73 9.57 15.62
N ILE A 476 -20.33 9.06 16.80
CA ILE A 476 -19.90 9.91 17.91
C ILE A 476 -18.70 9.31 18.67
N GLU A 477 -17.72 10.16 18.98
CA GLU A 477 -16.60 9.87 19.88
C GLU A 477 -16.89 10.41 21.29
N ILE A 478 -16.78 9.53 22.28
CA ILE A 478 -17.01 9.81 23.69
C ILE A 478 -15.64 9.81 24.41
N PRO A 479 -15.19 10.96 24.97
CA PRO A 479 -13.83 11.14 25.45
C PRO A 479 -13.59 10.49 26.81
N ALA A 480 -12.32 10.39 27.21
CA ALA A 480 -11.92 9.58 28.36
C ALA A 480 -12.44 10.10 29.72
N THR A 481 -12.80 11.39 29.78
CA THR A 481 -13.40 12.02 30.96
C THR A 481 -14.82 11.53 31.27
N VAL A 482 -15.55 10.99 30.28
CA VAL A 482 -16.95 10.57 30.45
C VAL A 482 -17.02 9.23 31.18
N THR A 483 -17.39 9.28 32.46
CA THR A 483 -17.56 8.10 33.32
C THR A 483 -18.98 7.53 33.29
N SER A 484 -19.96 8.22 32.70
CA SER A 484 -21.32 7.65 32.54
C SER A 484 -22.12 8.18 31.33
N VAL A 485 -23.00 7.33 30.80
CA VAL A 485 -24.01 7.67 29.80
C VAL A 485 -25.39 7.29 30.34
N ALA A 486 -26.31 8.23 30.44
CA ALA A 486 -27.61 8.02 31.07
C ALA A 486 -28.53 7.09 30.26
N ALA A 487 -29.56 6.56 30.94
CA ALA A 487 -30.60 5.76 30.30
C ALA A 487 -31.33 6.57 29.21
N ASP A 488 -31.52 5.96 28.05
CA ASP A 488 -32.09 6.54 26.82
C ASP A 488 -31.33 7.74 26.19
N ALA A 489 -30.08 8.04 26.57
CA ALA A 489 -29.37 9.27 26.16
C ALA A 489 -29.26 9.51 24.64
N PHE A 490 -29.08 8.46 23.83
CA PHE A 490 -29.07 8.46 22.35
C PHE A 490 -30.22 7.63 21.76
N ASN A 491 -31.30 7.42 22.53
CA ASN A 491 -32.42 6.61 22.06
C ASN A 491 -33.11 7.28 20.86
N GLY A 492 -33.34 6.55 19.78
CA GLY A 492 -33.99 7.06 18.57
C GLY A 492 -33.07 7.79 17.60
N CYS A 493 -31.75 7.81 17.84
CA CYS A 493 -30.75 8.37 16.93
C CYS A 493 -30.57 7.50 15.67
N SER A 494 -31.61 7.45 14.83
CA SER A 494 -31.83 6.46 13.76
C SER A 494 -30.77 6.40 12.64
N GLN A 495 -29.87 7.38 12.57
CA GLN A 495 -28.74 7.41 11.63
C GLN A 495 -27.39 7.09 12.28
N LEU A 496 -27.30 7.07 13.61
CA LEU A 496 -26.06 6.76 14.33
C LEU A 496 -25.66 5.30 14.05
N ARG A 497 -24.47 5.11 13.47
CA ARG A 497 -23.87 3.79 13.15
C ARG A 497 -22.68 3.45 14.04
N ARG A 498 -21.90 4.42 14.51
CA ARG A 498 -20.64 4.15 15.23
C ARG A 498 -20.58 4.94 16.54
N VAL A 499 -20.17 4.29 17.62
CA VAL A 499 -19.78 4.95 18.87
C VAL A 499 -18.39 4.47 19.24
N SER A 500 -17.46 5.40 19.45
CA SER A 500 -16.14 5.12 20.04
C SER A 500 -16.07 5.63 21.46
N PHE A 501 -15.51 4.83 22.37
CA PHE A 501 -15.22 5.22 23.76
C PHE A 501 -13.70 5.28 23.97
N ALA A 502 -13.20 6.43 24.45
CA ALA A 502 -11.79 6.64 24.79
C ALA A 502 -11.44 6.28 26.24
N SER A 503 -12.43 5.94 27.08
CA SER A 503 -12.23 5.38 28.43
C SER A 503 -12.82 3.99 28.55
N GLU A 504 -12.10 3.13 29.27
CA GLU A 504 -12.50 1.75 29.53
C GLU A 504 -13.67 1.61 30.52
N ASN A 505 -13.96 2.65 31.31
CA ASN A 505 -14.76 2.55 32.54
C ASN A 505 -16.04 3.41 32.53
N THR A 506 -16.63 3.65 31.37
CA THR A 506 -17.90 4.40 31.24
C THR A 506 -19.11 3.53 31.59
N ASP A 507 -19.87 3.90 32.64
CA ASP A 507 -21.13 3.23 33.02
C ASP A 507 -22.26 3.61 32.02
N ILE A 508 -22.75 2.63 31.24
CA ILE A 508 -23.81 2.84 30.24
C ILE A 508 -25.19 2.46 30.80
N GLY A 509 -26.13 3.40 30.73
CA GLY A 509 -27.50 3.26 31.20
C GLY A 509 -28.44 2.52 30.25
N ALA A 510 -29.61 2.14 30.77
CA ALA A 510 -30.58 1.33 30.03
C ALA A 510 -31.12 2.03 28.77
N ASN A 511 -31.24 1.29 27.67
CA ASN A 511 -31.67 1.78 26.36
C ASN A 511 -30.85 2.98 25.81
N ALA A 512 -29.65 3.25 26.35
CA ALA A 512 -28.85 4.43 26.00
C ALA A 512 -28.66 4.60 24.47
N PHE A 513 -28.57 3.51 23.71
CA PHE A 513 -28.43 3.52 22.25
C PHE A 513 -29.58 2.79 21.54
N ALA A 514 -30.77 2.71 22.14
CA ALA A 514 -31.88 2.00 21.51
C ALA A 514 -32.37 2.71 20.23
N ARG A 515 -32.82 1.96 19.23
CA ARG A 515 -33.42 2.50 17.98
C ARG A 515 -32.49 3.40 17.15
N THR A 516 -31.18 3.11 17.13
CA THR A 516 -30.20 3.66 16.16
C THR A 516 -30.21 2.85 14.85
N ALA A 517 -29.15 2.96 14.02
CA ALA A 517 -29.07 2.25 12.75
C ALA A 517 -28.99 0.71 12.90
N SER A 518 -29.40 -0.02 11.86
CA SER A 518 -29.42 -1.50 11.85
C SER A 518 -28.04 -2.17 11.89
N ASP A 519 -27.02 -1.42 11.48
CA ASP A 519 -25.61 -1.75 11.37
C ASP A 519 -24.78 -1.06 12.47
N PHE A 520 -25.42 -0.67 13.57
CA PHE A 520 -24.79 0.04 14.69
C PHE A 520 -23.72 -0.81 15.41
N THR A 521 -22.49 -0.26 15.49
CA THR A 521 -21.32 -0.84 16.16
C THR A 521 -20.82 0.05 17.29
N ILE A 522 -20.33 -0.57 18.37
CA ILE A 522 -19.54 0.10 19.41
C ILE A 522 -18.08 -0.35 19.31
N SER A 523 -17.14 0.56 19.48
CA SER A 523 -15.70 0.32 19.53
C SER A 523 -15.05 1.05 20.72
N GLY A 524 -13.89 0.56 21.16
CA GLY A 524 -13.15 1.10 22.30
C GLY A 524 -12.40 0.01 23.06
N ILE A 525 -11.72 0.40 24.13
CA ILE A 525 -11.00 -0.52 25.03
C ILE A 525 -11.98 -0.95 26.15
N ILE A 526 -12.04 -2.25 26.49
CA ILE A 526 -12.91 -2.77 27.56
C ILE A 526 -12.09 -3.01 28.83
N SER A 527 -12.48 -2.38 29.95
CA SER A 527 -11.86 -2.64 31.26
C SER A 527 -12.35 -3.97 31.86
N ARG A 528 -11.42 -4.67 32.53
CA ARG A 528 -11.68 -5.88 33.33
C ARG A 528 -12.66 -5.70 34.50
N GLN A 529 -13.12 -4.48 34.78
CA GLN A 529 -14.11 -4.16 35.83
C GLN A 529 -15.36 -3.44 35.30
N SER A 530 -15.38 -3.12 34.00
CA SER A 530 -16.48 -2.39 33.37
C SER A 530 -17.76 -3.24 33.30
N LYS A 531 -18.94 -2.60 33.39
CA LYS A 531 -20.27 -3.26 33.29
C LYS A 531 -21.08 -2.95 32.01
N PRO A 532 -20.49 -2.64 30.83
CA PRO A 532 -21.20 -2.01 29.70
C PRO A 532 -22.07 -2.98 28.86
N PHE A 533 -22.77 -3.93 29.50
CA PHE A 533 -23.74 -4.82 28.84
C PHE A 533 -25.16 -4.72 29.42
N LEU A 534 -25.45 -3.69 30.24
CA LEU A 534 -26.82 -3.43 30.69
C LEU A 534 -27.63 -2.67 29.62
N TYR A 535 -28.61 -3.37 29.05
CA TYR A 535 -29.83 -2.80 28.47
C TYR A 535 -29.72 -1.87 27.23
N ALA A 536 -28.56 -1.65 26.60
CA ALA A 536 -28.46 -0.65 25.54
C ALA A 536 -29.35 -0.88 24.28
N MET A 537 -29.77 -2.12 23.97
CA MET A 537 -30.73 -2.46 22.89
C MET A 537 -31.48 -3.80 23.10
N ASP A 538 -32.70 -3.91 22.56
CA ASP A 538 -33.54 -5.13 22.52
C ASP A 538 -32.96 -6.33 21.70
N ASN A 539 -31.96 -6.12 20.82
CA ASN A 539 -31.60 -7.09 19.77
C ASN A 539 -30.15 -7.61 19.80
N GLY A 540 -29.37 -7.26 20.84
CA GLY A 540 -27.94 -7.57 20.99
C GLY A 540 -27.03 -6.75 20.06
N ILE A 541 -25.83 -6.40 20.53
CA ILE A 541 -24.95 -5.41 19.88
C ILE A 541 -23.69 -6.09 19.34
N PRO A 542 -23.27 -5.84 18.07
CA PRO A 542 -21.93 -6.18 17.61
C PRO A 542 -20.91 -5.20 18.19
N PHE A 543 -20.14 -5.67 19.16
CA PHE A 543 -18.98 -4.96 19.70
C PHE A 543 -17.75 -5.29 18.83
N VAL A 544 -17.02 -4.28 18.35
CA VAL A 544 -15.79 -4.48 17.56
C VAL A 544 -14.58 -4.20 18.45
N HIS A 545 -13.75 -5.23 18.69
CA HIS A 545 -12.51 -5.08 19.44
C HIS A 545 -11.33 -4.86 18.50
N SER A 546 -10.35 -4.07 18.94
CA SER A 546 -9.12 -3.80 18.20
C SER A 546 -8.31 -5.09 18.00
N GLY A 547 -8.35 -5.64 16.78
CA GLY A 547 -7.57 -6.82 16.39
C GLY A 547 -8.16 -8.19 16.77
N ALA A 548 -9.47 -8.29 17.05
CA ALA A 548 -10.14 -9.56 17.34
C ALA A 548 -11.62 -9.59 16.89
N GLY A 549 -11.90 -9.05 15.70
CA GLY A 549 -13.23 -9.10 15.07
C GLY A 549 -14.37 -8.48 15.88
N TYR A 550 -15.55 -9.10 15.76
CA TYR A 550 -16.75 -8.70 16.49
C TYR A 550 -17.28 -9.78 17.43
N PHE A 551 -17.95 -9.33 18.51
CA PHE A 551 -18.72 -10.17 19.44
C PHE A 551 -20.15 -9.65 19.55
N LYS A 552 -21.14 -10.55 19.64
CA LYS A 552 -22.54 -10.18 19.89
C LYS A 552 -23.03 -10.74 21.21
N VAL A 553 -23.37 -9.87 22.16
CA VAL A 553 -23.82 -10.24 23.51
C VAL A 553 -25.31 -9.89 23.69
N MET A 554 -26.03 -10.72 24.44
CA MET A 554 -27.43 -10.54 24.84
C MET A 554 -27.64 -11.02 26.27
N ARG A 555 -28.46 -10.33 27.07
CA ARG A 555 -28.80 -10.77 28.42
C ARG A 555 -29.95 -11.77 28.43
N ASP A 556 -29.81 -12.84 29.21
CA ASP A 556 -30.90 -13.75 29.55
C ASP A 556 -31.72 -13.18 30.72
N GLU A 557 -33.03 -12.96 30.51
CA GLU A 557 -33.96 -12.54 31.56
C GLU A 557 -34.25 -13.64 32.61
N THR A 558 -34.00 -14.91 32.27
CA THR A 558 -34.32 -16.10 33.08
C THR A 558 -33.23 -16.39 34.11
N THR A 559 -31.96 -16.46 33.69
CA THR A 559 -30.80 -16.65 34.60
C THR A 559 -30.19 -15.33 35.07
N GLY A 560 -30.43 -14.23 34.36
CA GLY A 560 -29.78 -12.93 34.58
C GLY A 560 -28.40 -12.81 33.93
N TYR A 561 -27.89 -13.86 33.26
CA TYR A 561 -26.55 -13.93 32.65
C TYR A 561 -26.41 -13.16 31.34
N ASN A 562 -25.26 -12.54 31.13
CA ASN A 562 -24.83 -12.00 29.85
C ASN A 562 -24.27 -13.15 28.99
N THR A 563 -24.91 -13.38 27.84
CA THR A 563 -24.65 -14.52 26.96
C THR A 563 -24.09 -14.05 25.62
N LEU A 564 -22.94 -14.59 25.20
CA LEU A 564 -22.45 -14.44 23.83
C LEU A 564 -23.37 -15.23 22.88
N ILE A 565 -23.87 -14.61 21.82
CA ILE A 565 -24.85 -15.20 20.88
C ILE A 565 -24.38 -15.21 19.41
N ASP A 566 -23.38 -14.41 19.05
CA ASP A 566 -22.65 -14.51 17.78
C ASP A 566 -21.24 -13.93 17.92
N TYR A 567 -20.34 -14.21 16.98
CA TYR A 567 -18.97 -13.67 16.95
C TYR A 567 -18.34 -13.83 15.56
N ASP A 568 -17.23 -13.15 15.29
CA ASP A 568 -16.51 -13.30 14.02
C ASP A 568 -15.81 -14.67 13.91
N LYS A 569 -16.25 -15.47 12.95
CA LYS A 569 -15.78 -16.85 12.72
C LYS A 569 -14.56 -16.92 11.83
N HIS A 570 -14.03 -15.77 11.38
CA HIS A 570 -12.78 -15.68 10.62
C HIS A 570 -11.57 -15.44 11.53
N GLU A 571 -11.78 -14.94 12.75
CA GLU A 571 -10.69 -14.66 13.69
C GLU A 571 -10.05 -15.95 14.24
N PRO A 572 -8.71 -16.09 14.17
CA PRO A 572 -8.01 -17.26 14.68
C PRO A 572 -7.79 -17.21 16.20
N SER A 573 -7.85 -16.04 16.82
CA SER A 573 -7.66 -15.85 18.27
C SER A 573 -8.79 -15.02 18.85
N LEU A 574 -9.46 -15.54 19.87
CA LEU A 574 -10.57 -14.85 20.55
C LEU A 574 -10.25 -14.60 22.02
N ILE A 575 -10.27 -13.34 22.42
CA ILE A 575 -10.23 -12.94 23.82
C ILE A 575 -11.66 -12.53 24.21
N ILE A 576 -12.38 -13.44 24.87
CA ILE A 576 -13.73 -13.18 25.36
C ILE A 576 -13.62 -12.27 26.60
N PRO A 577 -14.17 -11.04 26.58
CA PRO A 577 -14.01 -10.11 27.69
C PRO A 577 -14.71 -10.56 28.98
N THR A 578 -14.31 -9.93 30.07
CA THR A 578 -15.02 -9.94 31.36
C THR A 578 -16.46 -9.45 31.20
N GLY A 579 -17.36 -9.91 32.07
CA GLY A 579 -18.79 -9.59 32.04
C GLY A 579 -19.61 -10.43 31.05
N ILE A 580 -19.03 -11.45 30.41
CA ILE A 580 -19.76 -12.50 29.69
C ILE A 580 -19.79 -13.75 30.58
N ASP A 581 -20.97 -14.10 31.08
CA ASP A 581 -21.17 -15.23 32.00
C ASP A 581 -21.32 -16.58 31.26
N ALA A 582 -21.79 -16.56 30.00
CA ALA A 582 -22.22 -17.76 29.27
C ALA A 582 -22.11 -17.65 27.73
N PHE A 583 -22.22 -18.80 27.05
CA PHE A 583 -22.23 -18.94 25.59
C PHE A 583 -23.55 -19.53 25.07
N GLY A 584 -24.10 -18.99 23.98
CA GLY A 584 -25.26 -19.51 23.22
C GLY A 584 -26.64 -19.39 23.90
N TYR A 585 -27.66 -18.92 23.18
CA TYR A 585 -29.03 -18.77 23.71
C TYR A 585 -30.14 -19.23 22.76
N SER A 586 -31.32 -19.58 23.31
CA SER A 586 -32.57 -19.68 22.56
C SER A 586 -33.77 -19.26 23.42
N ARG A 587 -34.61 -18.37 22.85
CA ARG A 587 -35.77 -17.71 23.46
C ARG A 587 -36.84 -18.66 24.01
N ASP A 588 -36.85 -19.91 23.52
CA ASP A 588 -37.92 -20.88 23.77
C ASP A 588 -37.46 -22.06 24.67
N GLY A 589 -36.26 -21.98 25.26
CA GLY A 589 -35.76 -22.97 26.23
C GLY A 589 -35.49 -24.38 25.69
N ALA A 590 -35.36 -24.53 24.36
CA ALA A 590 -35.39 -25.83 23.67
C ALA A 590 -34.29 -26.04 22.60
N SER A 591 -33.22 -25.23 22.60
CA SER A 591 -32.08 -25.40 21.68
C SER A 591 -30.77 -25.67 22.43
N THR A 592 -29.97 -26.59 21.90
CA THR A 592 -28.74 -27.12 22.50
C THR A 592 -27.49 -26.80 21.67
N ALA A 593 -27.55 -25.80 20.78
CA ALA A 593 -26.46 -25.48 19.89
C ALA A 593 -25.33 -24.71 20.61
N SER A 594 -24.15 -25.33 20.64
CA SER A 594 -22.87 -24.71 20.96
C SER A 594 -22.58 -23.54 20.01
N ILE A 595 -21.88 -22.50 20.49
CA ILE A 595 -21.58 -21.33 19.64
C ILE A 595 -20.31 -21.53 18.81
N PHE A 596 -19.31 -22.26 19.32
CA PHE A 596 -18.03 -22.49 18.65
C PHE A 596 -17.99 -23.77 17.80
N GLU A 597 -18.96 -24.68 17.90
CA GLU A 597 -19.02 -25.94 17.14
C GLU A 597 -18.78 -25.72 15.64
N GLY A 598 -17.83 -26.49 15.09
CA GLY A 598 -17.44 -26.48 13.68
C GLY A 598 -16.53 -25.31 13.26
N ASN A 599 -16.06 -24.44 14.16
CA ASN A 599 -15.13 -23.39 13.80
C ASN A 599 -13.70 -23.94 13.58
N THR A 600 -13.39 -24.26 12.33
CA THR A 600 -12.07 -24.75 11.90
C THR A 600 -11.00 -23.67 11.73
N ASN A 601 -11.33 -22.38 11.92
CA ASN A 601 -10.39 -21.26 11.88
C ASN A 601 -9.79 -20.96 13.25
N LEU A 602 -10.56 -21.16 14.34
CA LEU A 602 -10.16 -20.87 15.71
C LEU A 602 -8.93 -21.70 16.13
N GLN A 603 -7.90 -21.01 16.63
CA GLN A 603 -6.62 -21.57 17.09
C GLN A 603 -6.44 -21.34 18.59
N SER A 604 -6.84 -20.18 19.10
CA SER A 604 -6.73 -19.81 20.52
C SER A 604 -8.01 -19.16 21.04
N ILE A 605 -8.41 -19.52 22.26
CA ILE A 605 -9.46 -18.80 23.00
C ILE A 605 -9.08 -18.59 24.47
N SER A 606 -9.36 -17.39 24.97
CA SER A 606 -9.27 -17.02 26.37
C SER A 606 -10.59 -16.42 26.85
N MET A 607 -10.96 -16.66 28.11
CA MET A 607 -12.28 -16.31 28.64
C MET A 607 -12.18 -15.55 29.97
N GLY A 608 -12.94 -14.46 30.09
CA GLY A 608 -13.03 -13.64 31.30
C GLY A 608 -13.81 -14.31 32.45
N ASP A 609 -15.13 -14.10 32.51
CA ASP A 609 -15.95 -14.45 33.69
C ASP A 609 -16.89 -15.64 33.47
N VAL A 610 -16.70 -16.42 32.41
CA VAL A 610 -17.60 -17.51 32.00
C VAL A 610 -17.79 -18.53 33.14
N VAL A 611 -19.04 -18.84 33.48
CA VAL A 611 -19.40 -19.62 34.69
C VAL A 611 -19.45 -21.13 34.41
N ALA A 612 -19.74 -21.52 33.16
CA ALA A 612 -19.82 -22.91 32.72
C ALA A 612 -19.62 -23.05 31.21
N LEU A 613 -19.01 -24.16 30.78
CA LEU A 613 -19.05 -24.63 29.39
C LEU A 613 -20.13 -25.71 29.22
N LYS A 614 -20.82 -25.71 28.08
CA LYS A 614 -21.86 -26.69 27.76
C LYS A 614 -21.27 -27.98 27.17
N ASP A 615 -22.11 -28.99 27.02
CA ASP A 615 -21.80 -30.19 26.24
C ASP A 615 -21.35 -29.78 24.83
N HIS A 616 -20.26 -30.37 24.33
CA HIS A 616 -19.78 -30.17 22.94
C HIS A 616 -19.50 -28.70 22.52
N GLU A 617 -19.18 -27.78 23.44
CA GLU A 617 -19.08 -26.33 23.15
C GLU A 617 -18.09 -25.96 22.02
N PHE A 618 -16.94 -26.63 21.95
CA PHE A 618 -15.89 -26.43 20.94
C PHE A 618 -15.79 -27.61 19.95
N ARG A 619 -16.87 -28.37 19.77
CA ARG A 619 -16.85 -29.59 18.96
C ARG A 619 -16.36 -29.34 17.54
N GLY A 620 -15.38 -30.12 17.10
CA GLY A 620 -14.84 -30.06 15.74
C GLY A 620 -14.03 -28.80 15.42
N CYS A 621 -13.57 -28.03 16.42
CA CYS A 621 -12.61 -26.94 16.23
C CYS A 621 -11.21 -27.49 15.91
N THR A 622 -11.02 -28.08 14.73
CA THR A 622 -9.82 -28.85 14.34
C THR A 622 -8.52 -28.04 14.31
N SER A 623 -8.59 -26.71 14.38
CA SER A 623 -7.41 -25.84 14.45
C SER A 623 -7.04 -25.39 15.87
N LEU A 624 -7.90 -25.64 16.85
CA LEU A 624 -7.73 -25.18 18.23
C LEU A 624 -6.50 -25.85 18.88
N THR A 625 -5.55 -25.04 19.31
CA THR A 625 -4.29 -25.45 19.96
C THR A 625 -4.17 -24.93 21.40
N GLN A 626 -4.86 -23.84 21.74
CA GLN A 626 -4.78 -23.20 23.06
C GLN A 626 -6.17 -22.82 23.58
N VAL A 627 -6.46 -23.19 24.83
CA VAL A 627 -7.68 -22.80 25.54
C VAL A 627 -7.28 -22.39 26.95
N GLN A 628 -7.71 -21.20 27.38
CA GLN A 628 -7.55 -20.69 28.74
C GLN A 628 -8.92 -20.66 29.43
N ILE A 629 -9.08 -21.44 30.49
CA ILE A 629 -10.33 -21.55 31.27
C ILE A 629 -10.19 -20.82 32.62
N PRO A 630 -11.02 -19.81 32.91
CA PRO A 630 -10.92 -19.01 34.13
C PRO A 630 -11.39 -19.76 35.38
N ASN A 631 -11.02 -19.24 36.55
CA ASN A 631 -11.41 -19.81 37.85
C ASN A 631 -12.93 -19.74 38.14
N THR A 632 -13.66 -18.92 37.39
CA THR A 632 -15.13 -18.80 37.40
C THR A 632 -15.84 -20.02 36.83
N VAL A 633 -15.19 -20.83 35.97
CA VAL A 633 -15.78 -22.06 35.43
C VAL A 633 -15.91 -23.11 36.54
N THR A 634 -17.15 -23.30 36.99
CA THR A 634 -17.53 -24.28 38.02
C THR A 634 -18.14 -25.56 37.44
N LYS A 635 -18.44 -25.58 36.13
CA LYS A 635 -19.01 -26.73 35.42
C LYS A 635 -18.45 -26.84 34.01
N LEU A 636 -18.09 -28.05 33.62
CA LEU A 636 -17.85 -28.46 32.24
C LEU A 636 -18.97 -29.42 31.84
N GLY A 637 -19.43 -29.33 30.60
CA GLY A 637 -20.35 -30.30 30.01
C GLY A 637 -19.65 -31.58 29.55
N ILE A 638 -20.39 -32.40 28.82
CA ILE A 638 -19.91 -33.64 28.21
C ILE A 638 -19.01 -33.32 27.02
N ALA A 639 -17.78 -33.86 27.05
CA ALA A 639 -16.76 -33.79 25.99
C ALA A 639 -16.70 -32.43 25.24
N PRO A 640 -16.48 -31.29 25.94
CA PRO A 640 -16.56 -29.96 25.37
C PRO A 640 -15.57 -29.68 24.23
N PHE A 641 -14.49 -30.47 24.08
CA PHE A 641 -13.47 -30.31 23.04
C PHE A 641 -13.45 -31.45 22.01
N ILE A 642 -14.48 -32.29 21.94
CA ILE A 642 -14.51 -33.47 21.07
C ILE A 642 -14.21 -33.10 19.60
N GLY A 643 -13.26 -33.81 18.98
CA GLY A 643 -12.80 -33.53 17.62
C GLY A 643 -11.80 -32.36 17.48
N CYS A 644 -11.35 -31.72 18.57
CA CYS A 644 -10.25 -30.73 18.54
C CYS A 644 -8.89 -31.41 18.32
N SER A 645 -8.63 -31.84 17.09
CA SER A 645 -7.49 -32.68 16.69
C SER A 645 -6.08 -32.09 16.93
N LYS A 646 -5.96 -30.79 17.26
CA LYS A 646 -4.69 -30.13 17.58
C LYS A 646 -4.57 -29.71 19.05
N LEU A 647 -5.63 -29.83 19.85
CA LEU A 647 -5.63 -29.36 21.23
C LEU A 647 -4.90 -30.40 22.11
N ALA A 648 -3.69 -30.06 22.57
CA ALA A 648 -2.85 -30.97 23.34
C ALA A 648 -3.04 -30.85 24.86
N SER A 649 -3.47 -29.68 25.33
CA SER A 649 -3.81 -29.41 26.73
C SER A 649 -4.82 -28.27 26.80
N VAL A 650 -5.54 -28.17 27.91
CA VAL A 650 -6.37 -27.03 28.28
C VAL A 650 -5.78 -26.41 29.53
N ASP A 651 -5.53 -25.10 29.51
CA ASP A 651 -5.01 -24.39 30.65
C ASP A 651 -6.16 -23.96 31.57
N PHE A 652 -5.94 -24.03 32.88
CA PHE A 652 -6.91 -23.67 33.90
C PHE A 652 -6.24 -22.68 34.85
N ASP A 653 -6.89 -21.52 35.01
CA ASP A 653 -6.51 -20.47 35.94
C ASP A 653 -6.04 -21.02 37.28
N SER A 654 -4.96 -20.48 37.85
CA SER A 654 -4.37 -20.95 39.12
C SER A 654 -5.31 -20.95 40.35
N GLY A 655 -6.50 -20.34 40.24
CA GLY A 655 -7.57 -20.40 41.23
C GLY A 655 -8.64 -21.48 41.01
N ASN A 656 -8.63 -22.22 39.90
CA ASN A 656 -9.66 -23.21 39.58
C ASN A 656 -9.45 -24.52 40.36
N GLY A 657 -10.10 -24.64 41.52
CA GLY A 657 -10.04 -25.84 42.36
C GLY A 657 -10.92 -27.02 41.89
N ASN A 658 -11.64 -26.90 40.77
CA ASN A 658 -12.64 -27.86 40.33
C ASN A 658 -12.14 -28.81 39.22
N PHE A 659 -11.19 -28.36 38.40
CA PHE A 659 -10.74 -29.08 37.21
C PHE A 659 -9.21 -29.01 37.05
N VAL A 660 -8.63 -29.96 36.31
CA VAL A 660 -7.23 -29.93 35.89
C VAL A 660 -7.06 -30.67 34.58
N CYS A 661 -6.19 -30.18 33.68
CA CYS A 661 -5.67 -30.96 32.56
C CYS A 661 -4.29 -31.50 32.93
N GLU A 662 -4.07 -32.79 32.79
CA GLU A 662 -2.76 -33.42 33.02
C GLU A 662 -2.53 -34.52 31.96
N ASP A 663 -1.34 -34.52 31.34
CA ASP A 663 -0.97 -35.37 30.19
C ASP A 663 -1.99 -35.37 29.03
N GLY A 664 -2.72 -34.26 28.86
CA GLY A 664 -3.76 -34.10 27.84
C GLY A 664 -5.12 -34.73 28.20
N VAL A 665 -5.35 -35.07 29.47
CA VAL A 665 -6.63 -35.56 29.97
C VAL A 665 -7.21 -34.57 31.00
N ILE A 666 -8.47 -34.20 30.82
CA ILE A 666 -9.22 -33.31 31.71
C ILE A 666 -9.89 -34.14 32.81
N TYR A 667 -9.64 -33.76 34.06
CA TYR A 667 -10.20 -34.40 35.25
C TYR A 667 -11.06 -33.43 36.07
N GLY A 668 -12.17 -33.94 36.60
CA GLY A 668 -12.91 -33.31 37.68
C GLY A 668 -12.30 -33.65 39.04
N LEU A 669 -12.12 -32.63 39.88
CA LEU A 669 -11.51 -32.73 41.20
C LEU A 669 -12.56 -32.82 42.30
N THR A 670 -12.21 -33.49 43.40
CA THR A 670 -12.96 -33.46 44.65
C THR A 670 -11.97 -33.36 45.80
N GLY A 671 -11.91 -32.20 46.46
CA GLY A 671 -10.89 -31.93 47.48
C GLY A 671 -9.45 -32.04 46.95
N GLY A 672 -9.21 -31.60 45.71
CA GLY A 672 -7.91 -31.72 45.03
C GLY A 672 -7.55 -33.11 44.50
N THR A 673 -8.40 -34.13 44.70
CA THR A 673 -8.19 -35.48 44.16
C THR A 673 -8.95 -35.66 42.85
N LYS A 674 -8.31 -36.22 41.81
CA LYS A 674 -8.96 -36.56 40.53
C LYS A 674 -9.97 -37.69 40.74
N THR A 675 -11.26 -37.40 40.63
CA THR A 675 -12.37 -38.38 40.85
C THR A 675 -13.17 -38.68 39.59
N HIS A 676 -13.21 -37.73 38.64
CA HIS A 676 -13.93 -37.85 37.38
C HIS A 676 -12.95 -37.67 36.22
N LEU A 677 -13.06 -38.49 35.17
CA LEU A 677 -12.38 -38.28 33.88
C LEU A 677 -13.41 -37.74 32.89
N ILE A 678 -13.18 -36.52 32.41
CA ILE A 678 -14.14 -35.75 31.60
C ILE A 678 -13.87 -35.96 30.11
N GLU A 679 -12.62 -35.75 29.67
CA GLU A 679 -12.23 -35.88 28.25
C GLU A 679 -10.73 -36.14 28.10
N ALA A 680 -10.33 -36.99 27.14
CA ALA A 680 -8.95 -37.21 26.72
C ALA A 680 -8.71 -36.57 25.34
N LEU A 681 -7.88 -35.53 25.29
CA LEU A 681 -7.81 -34.58 24.18
C LEU A 681 -7.19 -35.16 22.90
N GLY A 682 -7.74 -34.75 21.75
CA GLY A 682 -7.37 -35.26 20.42
C GLY A 682 -5.98 -34.85 19.93
N GLY A 683 -5.39 -33.77 20.45
CA GLY A 683 -4.03 -33.31 20.09
C GLY A 683 -2.91 -33.82 20.99
N ALA A 684 -3.22 -34.58 22.05
CA ALA A 684 -2.24 -35.03 23.05
C ALA A 684 -1.31 -36.13 22.50
N ALA A 685 -0.27 -35.74 21.75
CA ALA A 685 0.59 -36.66 20.99
C ALA A 685 1.37 -37.69 21.85
N GLY A 686 1.60 -37.40 23.14
CA GLY A 686 2.23 -38.34 24.07
C GLY A 686 1.31 -39.48 24.55
N LEU A 687 -0.01 -39.29 24.45
CA LEU A 687 -1.04 -40.12 25.09
C LEU A 687 -1.32 -41.43 24.32
N THR A 688 -0.28 -42.19 23.98
CA THR A 688 -0.39 -43.41 23.16
C THR A 688 -0.90 -44.62 23.96
N ASN A 689 -0.55 -44.72 25.24
CA ASN A 689 -0.94 -45.80 26.12
C ASN A 689 -1.42 -45.20 27.45
N PHE A 690 -2.73 -45.18 27.68
CA PHE A 690 -3.32 -44.55 28.86
C PHE A 690 -3.72 -45.59 29.92
N THR A 691 -3.55 -45.23 31.19
CA THR A 691 -4.02 -46.03 32.34
C THR A 691 -4.78 -45.11 33.27
N ILE A 692 -6.07 -45.37 33.46
CA ILE A 692 -6.97 -44.53 34.25
C ILE A 692 -6.50 -44.50 35.71
N PRO A 693 -6.20 -43.33 36.31
CA PRO A 693 -5.71 -43.24 37.68
C PRO A 693 -6.67 -43.89 38.68
N SER A 694 -6.17 -44.64 39.66
CA SER A 694 -6.99 -45.41 40.61
C SER A 694 -7.84 -44.57 41.57
N SER A 695 -7.68 -43.24 41.58
CA SER A 695 -8.56 -42.30 42.28
C SER A 695 -9.83 -41.95 41.49
N VAL A 696 -9.85 -42.22 40.18
CA VAL A 696 -11.01 -41.95 39.31
C VAL A 696 -12.08 -43.02 39.57
N SER A 697 -13.25 -42.58 40.04
CA SER A 697 -14.43 -43.42 40.23
C SER A 697 -15.40 -43.36 39.05
N THR A 698 -15.37 -42.26 38.30
CA THR A 698 -16.33 -41.93 37.24
C THR A 698 -15.60 -41.59 35.95
N ILE A 699 -16.08 -42.13 34.83
CA ILE A 699 -15.71 -41.65 33.49
C ILE A 699 -16.98 -41.07 32.89
N GLU A 700 -16.90 -39.88 32.30
CA GLU A 700 -18.03 -39.25 31.64
C GLU A 700 -18.37 -39.92 30.30
N ARG A 701 -19.58 -39.65 29.80
CA ARG A 701 -19.99 -40.08 28.45
C ARG A 701 -19.03 -39.48 27.42
N GLU A 702 -18.75 -40.22 26.35
CA GLU A 702 -17.91 -39.74 25.23
C GLU A 702 -16.45 -39.37 25.57
N ALA A 703 -15.95 -39.66 26.78
CA ALA A 703 -14.66 -39.14 27.28
C ALA A 703 -13.39 -39.53 26.47
N PHE A 704 -13.47 -40.54 25.60
CA PHE A 704 -12.41 -40.91 24.64
C PHE A 704 -12.94 -40.98 23.19
N ALA A 705 -14.12 -40.43 22.93
CA ALA A 705 -14.75 -40.45 21.61
C ALA A 705 -13.98 -39.57 20.61
N GLU A 706 -14.02 -39.97 19.34
CA GLU A 706 -13.31 -39.35 18.21
C GLU A 706 -11.76 -39.25 18.40
N ASN A 707 -11.18 -39.75 19.50
CA ASN A 707 -9.73 -39.69 19.76
C ASN A 707 -8.94 -40.61 18.81
N GLN A 708 -7.88 -40.08 18.19
CA GLN A 708 -7.08 -40.78 17.19
C GLN A 708 -5.64 -41.12 17.62
N ASN A 709 -5.21 -40.70 18.83
CA ASN A 709 -3.82 -40.87 19.31
C ASN A 709 -3.66 -42.06 20.26
N ILE A 710 -4.69 -42.34 21.06
CA ILE A 710 -4.65 -43.42 22.06
C ILE A 710 -4.76 -44.77 21.35
N ASN A 711 -3.84 -45.69 21.65
CA ASN A 711 -3.80 -47.05 21.13
C ASN A 711 -4.30 -48.07 22.16
N LEU A 712 -3.91 -47.88 23.43
CA LEU A 712 -4.25 -48.74 24.57
C LEU A 712 -4.91 -47.92 25.69
N VAL A 713 -6.02 -48.43 26.24
CA VAL A 713 -6.62 -47.94 27.50
C VAL A 713 -6.70 -49.08 28.53
N ASN A 714 -6.04 -48.90 29.68
CA ASN A 714 -6.18 -49.76 30.86
C ASN A 714 -7.10 -49.10 31.90
N PHE A 715 -8.12 -49.83 32.34
CA PHE A 715 -8.93 -49.49 33.51
C PHE A 715 -8.23 -49.95 34.78
N THR A 716 -8.53 -49.27 35.90
CA THR A 716 -8.11 -49.67 37.25
C THR A 716 -9.35 -49.95 38.11
N ASP A 717 -9.17 -50.52 39.31
CA ASP A 717 -10.29 -50.96 40.16
C ASP A 717 -11.12 -49.82 40.79
N GLY A 718 -10.84 -48.54 40.46
CA GLY A 718 -11.70 -47.41 40.83
C GLY A 718 -12.98 -47.31 39.97
N VAL A 719 -12.92 -47.72 38.71
CA VAL A 719 -14.02 -47.54 37.74
C VAL A 719 -14.89 -48.80 37.63
N SER A 720 -16.21 -48.63 37.76
CA SER A 720 -17.18 -49.73 37.76
C SER A 720 -18.06 -49.84 36.51
N VAL A 721 -18.03 -48.85 35.61
CA VAL A 721 -18.87 -48.78 34.40
C VAL A 721 -18.04 -48.27 33.23
N VAL A 722 -18.21 -48.87 32.05
CA VAL A 722 -17.82 -48.23 30.78
C VAL A 722 -19.03 -47.42 30.29
N PRO A 723 -18.96 -46.08 30.29
CA PRO A 723 -20.12 -45.22 30.04
C PRO A 723 -20.58 -45.25 28.58
N GLN A 724 -21.73 -44.62 28.32
CA GLN A 724 -22.25 -44.50 26.97
C GLN A 724 -21.26 -43.79 26.04
N ASP A 725 -21.15 -44.31 24.81
CA ASP A 725 -20.36 -43.74 23.70
C ASP A 725 -18.86 -43.46 24.04
N CYS A 726 -18.36 -44.06 25.13
CA CYS A 726 -17.04 -43.82 25.74
C CYS A 726 -15.87 -43.76 24.73
N PHE A 727 -15.81 -44.71 23.79
CA PHE A 727 -14.77 -44.86 22.78
C PHE A 727 -15.29 -44.67 21.35
N ARG A 728 -16.45 -44.03 21.17
CA ARG A 728 -17.14 -43.90 19.88
C ARG A 728 -16.24 -43.26 18.81
N ASP A 729 -16.23 -43.81 17.59
CA ASP A 729 -15.44 -43.31 16.43
C ASP A 729 -13.91 -43.16 16.67
N SER A 730 -13.36 -43.76 17.73
CA SER A 730 -11.93 -43.66 18.10
C SER A 730 -11.02 -44.67 17.37
N SER A 731 -9.73 -44.36 17.27
CA SER A 731 -8.69 -45.28 16.78
C SER A 731 -8.10 -46.21 17.84
N ILE A 732 -8.68 -46.27 19.05
CA ILE A 732 -8.20 -47.14 20.14
C ILE A 732 -8.31 -48.60 19.71
N VAL A 733 -7.21 -49.34 19.85
CA VAL A 733 -7.08 -50.73 19.36
C VAL A 733 -7.22 -51.74 20.49
N ILE A 734 -6.73 -51.41 21.69
CA ILE A 734 -6.71 -52.31 22.84
C ILE A 734 -7.43 -51.65 24.03
N VAL A 735 -8.42 -52.33 24.60
CA VAL A 735 -9.07 -51.92 25.85
C VAL A 735 -9.02 -53.04 26.87
N ARG A 736 -8.53 -52.72 28.08
CA ARG A 736 -8.42 -53.66 29.21
C ARG A 736 -9.27 -53.20 30.38
N LEU A 737 -10.34 -53.93 30.65
CA LEU A 737 -11.28 -53.64 31.74
C LEU A 737 -10.79 -54.28 33.06
N SER A 738 -10.97 -53.57 34.18
CA SER A 738 -10.53 -54.00 35.51
C SER A 738 -11.54 -54.90 36.22
N SER A 739 -11.09 -55.59 37.27
CA SER A 739 -11.95 -56.48 38.07
C SER A 739 -13.08 -55.74 38.81
N ALA A 740 -13.07 -54.41 38.84
CA ALA A 740 -14.14 -53.55 39.35
C ALA A 740 -15.25 -53.24 38.33
N VAL A 741 -15.04 -53.42 37.02
CA VAL A 741 -16.05 -53.13 35.99
C VAL A 741 -17.22 -54.13 36.09
N ARG A 742 -18.44 -53.62 36.14
CA ARG A 742 -19.69 -54.41 36.25
C ARG A 742 -20.59 -54.28 35.03
N ARG A 743 -20.50 -53.15 34.31
CA ARG A 743 -21.45 -52.73 33.27
C ARG A 743 -20.74 -52.06 32.10
N ILE A 744 -21.20 -52.35 30.88
CA ILE A 744 -20.82 -51.65 29.64
C ILE A 744 -22.09 -51.12 28.98
N ASP A 745 -22.14 -49.82 28.71
CA ASP A 745 -23.36 -49.12 28.28
C ASP A 745 -23.52 -49.01 26.75
N GLU A 746 -24.60 -48.34 26.32
CA GLU A 746 -24.94 -48.11 24.91
C GLU A 746 -23.80 -47.42 24.15
N GLY A 747 -23.51 -47.89 22.93
CA GLY A 747 -22.52 -47.26 22.04
C GLY A 747 -21.08 -47.21 22.55
N ALA A 748 -20.75 -47.83 23.70
CA ALA A 748 -19.48 -47.69 24.41
C ALA A 748 -18.22 -47.85 23.53
N PHE A 749 -18.28 -48.66 22.47
CA PHE A 749 -17.22 -48.88 21.48
C PHE A 749 -17.65 -48.55 20.03
N ALA A 750 -18.80 -47.90 19.80
CA ALA A 750 -19.42 -47.81 18.48
C ALA A 750 -18.49 -47.19 17.41
N ASN A 751 -18.44 -47.80 16.23
CA ASN A 751 -17.54 -47.46 15.11
C ASN A 751 -16.02 -47.43 15.42
N SER A 752 -15.58 -47.80 16.63
CA SER A 752 -14.18 -47.76 17.03
C SER A 752 -13.31 -48.82 16.33
N ARG A 753 -11.98 -48.67 16.45
CA ARG A 753 -10.99 -49.62 15.91
C ARG A 753 -10.56 -50.73 16.90
N VAL A 754 -11.34 -50.99 17.96
CA VAL A 754 -10.96 -51.95 19.01
C VAL A 754 -10.80 -53.37 18.44
N ALA A 755 -9.55 -53.81 18.34
CA ALA A 755 -9.17 -55.13 17.86
C ALA A 755 -8.91 -56.13 19.02
N GLU A 756 -8.57 -55.65 20.22
CA GLU A 756 -8.43 -56.47 21.42
C GLU A 756 -9.23 -55.88 22.58
N LEU A 757 -10.22 -56.63 23.07
CA LEU A 757 -11.08 -56.21 24.18
C LEU A 757 -11.05 -57.26 25.29
N HIS A 758 -10.39 -56.94 26.41
CA HIS A 758 -10.34 -57.81 27.58
C HIS A 758 -11.50 -57.49 28.52
N ILE A 759 -12.38 -58.47 28.75
CA ILE A 759 -13.59 -58.35 29.56
C ILE A 759 -13.55 -59.35 30.73
N PRO A 760 -13.36 -58.90 31.98
CA PRO A 760 -13.36 -59.78 33.13
C PRO A 760 -14.77 -60.28 33.45
N LYS A 761 -14.83 -61.46 34.07
CA LYS A 761 -16.07 -62.19 34.37
C LYS A 761 -17.07 -61.44 35.25
N GLU A 762 -16.62 -60.47 36.03
CA GLU A 762 -17.47 -59.66 36.90
C GLU A 762 -18.33 -58.64 36.12
N VAL A 763 -18.10 -58.45 34.82
CA VAL A 763 -19.00 -57.72 33.93
C VAL A 763 -20.28 -58.54 33.75
N THR A 764 -21.39 -58.07 34.33
CA THR A 764 -22.68 -58.79 34.37
C THR A 764 -23.71 -58.24 33.38
N TYR A 765 -23.44 -57.11 32.75
CA TYR A 765 -24.27 -56.50 31.71
C TYR A 765 -23.39 -55.82 30.66
N ILE A 766 -23.73 -56.03 29.40
CA ILE A 766 -23.17 -55.32 28.24
C ILE A 766 -24.35 -54.91 27.36
N SER A 767 -24.44 -53.64 26.98
CA SER A 767 -25.56 -53.13 26.20
C SER A 767 -25.68 -53.81 24.84
N ASP A 768 -26.93 -53.97 24.39
CA ASP A 768 -27.26 -54.62 23.13
C ASP A 768 -26.71 -53.88 21.90
N THR A 769 -26.33 -52.61 22.04
CA THR A 769 -25.75 -51.71 21.04
C THR A 769 -24.27 -51.36 21.27
N ALA A 770 -23.63 -51.91 22.32
CA ALA A 770 -22.33 -51.45 22.83
C ALA A 770 -21.17 -51.41 21.80
N ALA A 771 -21.18 -52.28 20.78
CA ALA A 771 -20.14 -52.34 19.73
C ALA A 771 -20.71 -52.23 18.31
N SER A 772 -21.79 -51.45 18.14
CA SER A 772 -22.36 -51.16 16.82
C SER A 772 -21.30 -50.61 15.86
N GLY A 773 -21.15 -51.22 14.68
CA GLY A 773 -20.19 -50.79 13.66
C GLY A 773 -18.74 -51.28 13.84
N VAL A 774 -18.39 -51.94 14.95
CA VAL A 774 -17.05 -52.50 15.17
C VAL A 774 -16.90 -53.85 14.46
N VAL A 775 -15.73 -54.11 13.89
CA VAL A 775 -15.41 -55.34 13.13
C VAL A 775 -14.01 -55.86 13.45
N ASN A 776 -13.81 -57.18 13.28
CA ASN A 776 -12.53 -57.89 13.47
C ASN A 776 -11.94 -57.85 14.89
N THR A 777 -12.77 -57.62 15.92
CA THR A 777 -12.35 -57.67 17.33
C THR A 777 -12.09 -59.10 17.80
N VAL A 778 -11.06 -59.26 18.64
CA VAL A 778 -10.82 -60.40 19.52
C VAL A 778 -11.26 -60.02 20.94
N VAL A 779 -12.15 -60.81 21.52
CA VAL A 779 -12.60 -60.65 22.91
C VAL A 779 -11.89 -61.67 23.78
N TYR A 780 -11.17 -61.20 24.80
CA TYR A 780 -10.51 -62.03 25.81
C TYR A 780 -11.37 -62.08 27.09
N GLY A 781 -11.51 -63.26 27.69
CA GLY A 781 -12.22 -63.45 28.95
C GLY A 781 -12.30 -64.91 29.42
N GLU A 782 -13.17 -65.20 30.39
CA GLU A 782 -13.46 -66.56 30.89
C GLU A 782 -14.70 -67.16 30.19
N TYR A 783 -14.66 -68.46 29.86
CA TYR A 783 -15.80 -69.18 29.26
C TYR A 783 -17.02 -69.23 30.20
N GLY A 784 -18.22 -69.23 29.63
CA GLY A 784 -19.50 -69.24 30.35
C GLY A 784 -19.95 -67.87 30.87
N THR A 785 -19.25 -66.78 30.50
CA THR A 785 -19.51 -65.41 30.99
C THR A 785 -20.27 -64.54 29.99
N THR A 786 -20.61 -63.33 30.43
CA THR A 786 -21.14 -62.25 29.58
C THR A 786 -20.20 -61.90 28.42
N ALA A 787 -18.89 -62.06 28.59
CA ALA A 787 -17.88 -61.77 27.55
C ALA A 787 -18.00 -62.74 26.35
N GLU A 788 -18.11 -64.04 26.62
CA GLU A 788 -18.36 -65.06 25.59
C GLU A 788 -19.75 -64.84 24.94
N SER A 789 -20.76 -64.51 25.74
CA SER A 789 -22.12 -64.24 25.24
C SER A 789 -22.15 -63.03 24.28
N PHE A 790 -21.39 -61.98 24.60
CA PHE A 790 -21.21 -60.79 23.78
C PHE A 790 -20.42 -61.08 22.49
N ALA A 791 -19.29 -61.77 22.60
CA ALA A 791 -18.48 -62.14 21.43
C ALA A 791 -19.28 -62.98 20.42
N ASN A 792 -20.05 -63.97 20.91
CA ASN A 792 -20.94 -64.78 20.08
C ASN A 792 -22.07 -63.95 19.45
N LYS A 793 -22.63 -62.95 20.15
CA LYS A 793 -23.70 -62.09 19.61
C LYS A 793 -23.22 -61.28 18.40
N TRP A 794 -22.00 -60.73 18.46
CA TRP A 794 -21.44 -59.86 17.43
C TRP A 794 -20.55 -60.60 16.41
N ASN A 795 -20.38 -61.92 16.54
CA ASN A 795 -19.50 -62.76 15.71
C ASN A 795 -18.02 -62.27 15.76
N TYR A 796 -17.54 -61.99 16.96
CA TYR A 796 -16.13 -61.71 17.26
C TYR A 796 -15.36 -62.99 17.61
N GLU A 797 -14.03 -62.98 17.46
CA GLU A 797 -13.21 -64.11 17.91
C GLU A 797 -13.12 -64.10 19.44
N PHE A 798 -13.61 -65.15 20.11
CA PHE A 798 -13.45 -65.28 21.56
C PHE A 798 -12.20 -66.11 21.90
N ARG A 799 -11.38 -65.59 22.80
CA ARG A 799 -10.20 -66.29 23.36
C ARG A 799 -10.29 -66.38 24.87
N ALA A 800 -9.89 -67.52 25.41
CA ALA A 800 -9.61 -67.63 26.84
C ALA A 800 -8.46 -66.68 27.21
N GLU A 801 -8.60 -65.97 28.33
CA GLU A 801 -7.51 -65.15 28.85
C GLU A 801 -6.49 -66.04 29.58
N ASP A 802 -5.31 -66.24 28.97
CA ASP A 802 -4.21 -67.03 29.55
C ASP A 802 -3.63 -66.32 30.79
N ASN A 803 -4.21 -66.68 31.95
CA ASN A 803 -3.93 -66.17 33.30
C ASN A 803 -2.48 -65.67 33.53
N PRO A 804 -2.22 -64.35 33.53
CA PRO A 804 -0.91 -63.76 33.77
C PRO A 804 -0.57 -63.73 35.27
N GLY A 805 -0.67 -64.89 35.93
CA GLY A 805 -0.69 -65.04 37.39
C GLY A 805 -0.01 -66.31 37.89
N GLY A 806 1.16 -66.66 37.35
CA GLY A 806 1.91 -67.86 37.75
C GLY A 806 3.43 -67.70 37.64
N THR A 807 4.12 -67.68 38.78
CA THR A 807 5.58 -67.86 38.81
C THR A 807 5.94 -69.30 38.45
N GLY A 808 6.91 -69.47 37.55
CA GLY A 808 7.21 -70.77 36.97
C GLY A 808 7.78 -71.79 37.96
N SER A 809 7.02 -72.84 38.24
CA SER A 809 7.52 -74.12 38.74
C SER A 809 6.71 -75.26 38.11
N SER A 810 7.40 -76.34 37.73
CA SER A 810 6.81 -77.51 37.08
C SER A 810 5.96 -78.33 38.08
N SER A 811 4.96 -79.11 37.66
CA SER A 811 5.24 -80.40 37.02
C SER A 811 4.01 -81.19 36.53
N SER A 812 4.13 -81.70 35.30
CA SER A 812 3.73 -83.05 34.83
C SER A 812 2.28 -83.58 34.95
N THR A 813 1.85 -84.27 33.88
CA THR A 813 0.61 -85.08 33.74
C THR A 813 -0.68 -84.23 33.73
N VAL A 814 -1.75 -84.57 33.01
CA VAL A 814 -2.25 -85.89 32.60
C VAL A 814 -2.60 -85.97 31.11
N SER A 815 -2.09 -87.06 30.53
CA SER A 815 -2.52 -87.78 29.32
C SER A 815 -4.02 -88.02 29.17
N GLY A 816 -4.58 -87.83 27.96
CA GLY A 816 -5.95 -88.27 27.65
C GLY A 816 -6.39 -87.92 26.23
N ASN A 817 -6.12 -88.79 25.25
CA ASN A 817 -6.63 -88.65 23.88
C ASN A 817 -7.95 -89.44 23.72
N SER A 818 -8.71 -89.13 22.66
CA SER A 818 -9.95 -89.80 22.22
C SER A 818 -11.17 -89.54 23.12
N SER A 819 -12.43 -89.60 22.68
CA SER A 819 -13.09 -89.54 21.34
C SER A 819 -14.62 -89.63 21.62
N SER A 820 -15.59 -89.83 20.71
CA SER A 820 -15.67 -90.12 19.27
C SER A 820 -17.11 -89.82 18.78
N SER A 821 -17.34 -89.93 17.46
CA SER A 821 -18.60 -90.41 16.87
C SER A 821 -19.83 -89.47 16.90
N SER A 822 -20.82 -89.56 15.99
CA SER A 822 -20.86 -90.10 14.61
C SER A 822 -22.26 -89.90 14.04
N ASN A 823 -22.39 -89.74 12.71
CA ASN A 823 -23.59 -90.10 11.93
C ASN A 823 -24.89 -89.30 12.28
N ASP A 824 -26.00 -89.34 11.52
CA ASP A 824 -26.17 -89.82 10.14
C ASP A 824 -27.17 -88.97 9.32
N SER A 825 -27.11 -89.22 8.02
CA SER A 825 -27.92 -88.77 6.89
C SER A 825 -29.47 -88.61 6.99
N GLU A 826 -29.96 -87.65 6.17
CA GLU A 826 -31.12 -87.73 5.24
C GLU A 826 -32.60 -87.41 5.61
N LYS A 827 -33.14 -86.43 4.85
CA LYS A 827 -34.50 -86.36 4.21
C LYS A 827 -35.74 -86.10 5.15
N THR A 828 -36.87 -85.53 4.68
CA THR A 828 -37.52 -85.58 3.35
C THR A 828 -38.23 -84.28 2.85
N SER A 829 -38.10 -84.03 1.54
CA SER A 829 -39.16 -83.61 0.56
C SER A 829 -40.05 -82.34 0.73
N SER A 830 -39.83 -81.34 -0.16
CA SER A 830 -40.74 -80.80 -1.21
C SER A 830 -42.27 -80.62 -0.98
N THR A 831 -43.02 -79.66 -1.56
CA THR A 831 -42.97 -79.18 -2.99
C THR A 831 -43.84 -77.92 -3.27
N LYS A 832 -43.48 -77.15 -4.33
CA LYS A 832 -44.35 -76.38 -5.29
C LYS A 832 -45.30 -75.24 -4.82
N LYS A 833 -45.05 -74.04 -5.39
CA LYS A 833 -45.97 -73.03 -5.99
C LYS A 833 -47.40 -72.88 -5.43
N THR A 834 -47.78 -71.64 -5.06
CA THR A 834 -48.55 -70.69 -5.91
C THR A 834 -48.77 -69.31 -5.25
N SER A 835 -49.34 -68.37 -6.03
CA SER A 835 -50.03 -67.09 -5.73
C SER A 835 -50.75 -66.89 -4.37
N SER A 836 -51.17 -65.69 -3.92
CA SER A 836 -50.85 -64.26 -4.24
C SER A 836 -51.76 -63.27 -3.43
N THR A 837 -51.33 -62.01 -3.24
CA THR A 837 -52.17 -60.82 -2.88
C THR A 837 -52.87 -60.84 -1.47
N LYS A 838 -53.54 -59.79 -0.92
CA LYS A 838 -54.03 -58.48 -1.46
C LYS A 838 -54.45 -57.45 -0.36
N LYS A 839 -54.08 -56.16 -0.51
CA LYS A 839 -54.75 -54.91 -0.01
C LYS A 839 -55.00 -54.80 1.53
N LYS A 840 -55.31 -53.66 2.16
CA LYS A 840 -55.86 -52.31 1.85
C LYS A 840 -55.07 -51.27 2.72
N THR A 841 -55.05 -49.94 2.60
CA THR A 841 -55.24 -48.85 1.58
C THR A 841 -54.69 -47.54 2.26
N SER A 842 -54.48 -46.35 1.67
CA SER A 842 -55.25 -45.62 0.63
C SER A 842 -54.40 -44.59 -0.17
N SER A 843 -55.10 -43.61 -0.75
CA SER A 843 -54.71 -42.44 -1.57
C SER A 843 -54.22 -41.20 -0.76
N THR A 844 -53.58 -40.16 -1.32
CA THR A 844 -53.81 -39.57 -2.67
C THR A 844 -52.59 -38.86 -3.32
N LYS A 845 -52.65 -38.75 -4.67
CA LYS A 845 -51.79 -38.07 -5.67
C LYS A 845 -51.34 -36.62 -5.29
N LYS A 846 -50.28 -36.02 -5.89
CA LYS A 846 -50.24 -35.59 -7.33
C LYS A 846 -48.86 -35.15 -7.89
N LYS A 847 -48.55 -35.65 -9.10
CA LYS A 847 -47.65 -35.17 -10.19
C LYS A 847 -46.47 -34.20 -9.90
N THR A 848 -45.28 -34.61 -10.36
CA THR A 848 -44.20 -33.73 -10.89
C THR A 848 -44.05 -33.92 -12.41
N SER A 849 -43.38 -32.97 -13.10
CA SER A 849 -43.01 -33.11 -14.52
C SER A 849 -41.82 -32.23 -14.94
N SER A 850 -40.82 -32.87 -15.56
CA SER A 850 -39.83 -32.40 -16.56
C SER A 850 -39.95 -30.97 -17.16
N THR A 851 -38.91 -30.21 -17.53
CA THR A 851 -37.40 -30.35 -17.53
C THR A 851 -36.78 -28.89 -17.69
N LYS A 852 -35.67 -28.47 -18.33
CA LYS A 852 -34.72 -29.05 -19.34
C LYS A 852 -33.41 -28.22 -19.62
N LYS A 853 -32.28 -28.56 -18.99
CA LYS A 853 -30.88 -28.25 -19.41
C LYS A 853 -29.99 -29.40 -18.93
N LYS A 854 -29.16 -30.12 -19.72
CA LYS A 854 -28.14 -29.78 -20.75
C LYS A 854 -27.00 -28.89 -20.22
N THR A 855 -25.69 -29.17 -20.30
CA THR A 855 -24.79 -30.35 -20.54
C THR A 855 -23.61 -29.90 -21.42
N SER A 856 -22.42 -29.73 -20.85
CA SER A 856 -21.10 -29.99 -21.47
C SER A 856 -20.01 -29.66 -20.42
N SER A 857 -19.30 -30.61 -19.80
CA SER A 857 -18.37 -31.61 -20.35
C SER A 857 -17.13 -31.00 -21.02
N THR A 858 -16.15 -30.61 -20.21
CA THR A 858 -14.77 -30.43 -20.67
C THR A 858 -14.20 -31.75 -21.19
N LYS A 859 -13.32 -31.69 -22.19
CA LYS A 859 -12.54 -32.83 -22.68
C LYS A 859 -11.07 -32.65 -22.33
N SER A 860 -10.45 -33.72 -21.84
CA SER A 860 -9.00 -33.85 -21.82
C SER A 860 -8.48 -34.38 -23.17
N SER A 861 -7.26 -33.99 -23.52
CA SER A 861 -6.45 -34.62 -24.56
C SER A 861 -4.97 -34.41 -24.22
N SER A 862 -4.20 -35.48 -24.23
CA SER A 862 -2.80 -35.51 -23.78
C SER A 862 -1.79 -35.27 -24.90
N THR A 863 -0.67 -34.65 -24.54
CA THR A 863 0.63 -34.83 -25.22
C THR A 863 1.75 -34.81 -24.19
N SER A 864 2.84 -35.52 -24.48
CA SER A 864 3.85 -35.94 -23.50
C SER A 864 5.26 -35.64 -23.95
N SER A 865 6.16 -35.25 -23.04
CA SER A 865 7.61 -35.45 -23.22
C SER A 865 8.40 -35.39 -21.91
N SER A 866 9.31 -36.36 -21.75
CA SER A 866 10.60 -36.29 -21.04
C SER A 866 10.68 -35.69 -19.63
N SER A 867 10.87 -36.58 -18.64
CA SER A 867 11.52 -36.28 -17.37
C SER A 867 13.03 -36.02 -17.53
N SER A 868 13.58 -35.07 -16.77
CA SER A 868 15.02 -34.95 -16.49
C SER A 868 15.21 -34.68 -14.99
N SER A 869 15.95 -35.53 -14.29
CA SER A 869 16.12 -35.48 -12.84
C SER A 869 17.31 -34.61 -12.43
N SER A 870 17.09 -33.65 -11.52
CA SER A 870 18.13 -32.97 -10.75
C SER A 870 17.69 -32.86 -9.30
N SER A 871 18.51 -33.37 -8.37
CA SER A 871 18.20 -33.40 -6.94
C SER A 871 18.47 -32.06 -6.26
N SER A 872 17.47 -31.52 -5.55
CA SER A 872 17.62 -30.41 -4.60
C SER A 872 17.21 -30.88 -3.21
N SER A 873 18.10 -30.74 -2.22
CA SER A 873 17.84 -31.07 -0.83
C SER A 873 17.01 -30.00 -0.13
N SER A 874 15.84 -30.36 0.39
CA SER A 874 15.01 -29.46 1.19
C SER A 874 15.64 -29.23 2.57
N THR A 875 16.05 -28.00 2.86
CA THR A 875 16.38 -27.56 4.23
C THR A 875 15.13 -26.96 4.85
N SER A 876 14.57 -27.61 5.87
CA SER A 876 13.40 -27.08 6.59
C SER A 876 13.82 -25.95 7.53
N VAL A 877 13.19 -24.78 7.38
CA VAL A 877 13.31 -23.64 8.32
C VAL A 877 12.18 -23.72 9.36
N ILE A 878 12.45 -23.24 10.58
CA ILE A 878 11.48 -23.14 11.67
C ILE A 878 11.32 -21.66 12.01
N VAL A 879 10.06 -21.21 12.14
CA VAL A 879 9.69 -19.86 12.62
C VAL A 879 9.22 -19.99 14.07
N TYR A 880 9.56 -19.03 14.94
CA TYR A 880 9.06 -19.01 16.32
C TYR A 880 7.78 -18.18 16.40
N ASN A 881 6.74 -18.75 17.00
CA ASN A 881 5.63 -17.97 17.57
C ASN A 881 5.71 -18.15 19.10
N PRO A 882 5.83 -17.06 19.89
CA PRO A 882 6.04 -17.15 21.33
C PRO A 882 4.76 -17.62 22.06
N GLY A 883 4.57 -18.93 22.22
CA GLY A 883 3.31 -19.47 22.75
C GLY A 883 3.24 -20.93 23.18
N THR A 884 4.33 -21.60 23.60
CA THR A 884 4.27 -22.88 24.35
C THR A 884 5.62 -23.29 24.95
N THR A 885 5.62 -23.87 26.16
CA THR A 885 6.84 -24.28 26.90
C THR A 885 6.93 -25.79 27.16
N GLY A 886 7.67 -26.50 26.27
CA GLY A 886 8.11 -27.89 26.47
C GLY A 886 7.07 -28.99 26.14
N ASN A 887 7.46 -30.23 25.81
CA ASN A 887 8.79 -30.85 25.79
C ASN A 887 8.99 -31.74 24.53
N THR A 888 10.19 -32.32 24.36
CA THR A 888 10.76 -32.73 23.06
C THR A 888 10.90 -34.25 22.85
N THR A 889 10.97 -34.70 21.58
CA THR A 889 11.73 -35.87 21.04
C THR A 889 11.36 -36.11 19.56
N THR A 890 12.21 -36.57 18.62
CA THR A 890 13.68 -36.42 18.41
C THR A 890 14.01 -36.76 16.94
N GLY A 891 14.97 -36.08 16.32
CA GLY A 891 15.51 -36.40 14.97
C GLY A 891 16.94 -35.84 14.81
N ARG A 892 17.83 -36.51 14.07
CA ARG A 892 19.30 -36.37 14.28
C ARG A 892 20.14 -35.86 13.10
N ALA A 893 20.90 -34.80 13.40
CA ALA A 893 22.19 -34.36 12.82
C ALA A 893 22.24 -33.80 11.38
N GLY A 894 22.13 -32.47 11.29
CA GLY A 894 22.95 -31.62 10.42
C GLY A 894 23.91 -30.77 11.28
N SER A 895 24.98 -30.20 10.72
CA SER A 895 26.02 -29.49 11.48
C SER A 895 25.88 -27.96 11.41
N GLY A 896 25.02 -27.39 12.25
CA GLY A 896 24.88 -25.94 12.48
C GLY A 896 23.91 -25.70 13.65
N GLY A 897 24.10 -24.62 14.41
CA GLY A 897 23.20 -24.24 15.50
C GLY A 897 21.87 -23.69 14.99
N ASN A 898 20.76 -24.08 15.62
CA ASN A 898 19.43 -23.56 15.28
C ASN A 898 19.17 -22.25 16.05
N ALA A 899 19.40 -21.12 15.38
CA ALA A 899 18.77 -19.87 15.79
C ALA A 899 17.35 -19.81 15.21
N VAL A 900 16.38 -19.35 16.00
CA VAL A 900 15.00 -19.16 15.54
C VAL A 900 14.67 -17.68 15.62
N VAL A 901 14.04 -17.11 14.60
CA VAL A 901 13.66 -15.70 14.59
C VAL A 901 12.19 -15.55 14.98
N ASP A 902 11.93 -14.49 15.73
CA ASP A 902 10.65 -14.03 16.25
C ASP A 902 10.51 -12.55 15.87
N SER A 903 9.59 -12.24 14.95
CA SER A 903 9.48 -10.93 14.31
C SER A 903 8.10 -10.28 14.51
N GLY A 904 7.33 -10.74 15.52
CA GLY A 904 5.91 -10.41 15.68
C GLY A 904 5.57 -8.91 15.72
N ASP A 905 6.47 -8.08 16.25
CA ASP A 905 6.33 -6.61 16.31
C ASP A 905 7.39 -5.89 15.43
N SER A 906 7.90 -6.54 14.40
CA SER A 906 9.03 -6.02 13.59
C SER A 906 8.65 -4.94 12.57
N GLY A 907 7.38 -4.85 12.18
CA GLY A 907 6.90 -4.01 11.07
C GLY A 907 7.36 -4.47 9.67
N LEU A 908 8.02 -5.63 9.56
CA LEU A 908 8.65 -6.11 8.31
C LEU A 908 7.73 -7.05 7.52
N GLY A 909 6.92 -6.49 6.61
CA GLY A 909 6.02 -7.29 5.78
C GLY A 909 6.69 -8.46 5.04
N ASN A 910 6.07 -9.64 5.10
CA ASN A 910 6.59 -10.96 4.70
C ASN A 910 7.58 -11.58 5.72
N ASP A 911 7.18 -11.63 6.99
CA ASP A 911 7.90 -12.30 8.08
C ASP A 911 8.35 -13.73 7.78
N ASP A 912 7.61 -14.48 6.93
CA ASP A 912 7.97 -15.84 6.53
C ASP A 912 9.27 -15.92 5.71
N LYS A 913 9.81 -14.77 5.27
CA LYS A 913 11.11 -14.65 4.58
C LYS A 913 12.26 -14.24 5.51
N ILE A 914 11.95 -13.90 6.77
CA ILE A 914 12.97 -13.56 7.77
C ILE A 914 13.71 -14.84 8.18
N SER A 915 15.04 -14.76 8.25
CA SER A 915 15.88 -15.86 8.74
C SER A 915 17.15 -15.34 9.41
N GLY A 916 17.61 -16.07 10.42
CA GLY A 916 18.81 -15.75 11.19
C GLY A 916 19.63 -17.00 11.45
N SER A 917 20.95 -16.88 11.44
CA SER A 917 21.87 -17.94 11.83
C SER A 917 23.01 -17.38 12.68
N ILE A 918 23.52 -18.19 13.61
CA ILE A 918 24.59 -17.81 14.52
C ILE A 918 25.78 -18.72 14.23
N GLU A 919 26.88 -18.15 13.76
CA GLU A 919 28.08 -18.93 13.43
C GLU A 919 28.83 -19.35 14.71
N GLY A 920 29.28 -20.61 14.76
CA GLY A 920 30.16 -21.12 15.80
C GLY A 920 29.52 -21.70 17.07
N THR A 921 28.19 -21.62 17.23
CA THR A 921 27.48 -22.20 18.40
C THR A 921 26.76 -23.52 18.09
N THR A 922 26.56 -24.34 19.12
CA THR A 922 25.67 -25.52 19.14
C THR A 922 24.38 -25.29 19.92
N ASP A 923 24.27 -24.15 20.61
CA ASP A 923 23.14 -23.85 21.50
C ASP A 923 22.03 -23.14 20.71
N ASN A 924 20.78 -23.36 21.12
CA ASN A 924 19.63 -22.74 20.49
C ASN A 924 19.38 -21.35 21.11
N TYR A 925 19.11 -20.35 20.27
CA TYR A 925 18.76 -19.00 20.71
C TYR A 925 17.53 -18.51 19.94
N VAL A 926 16.75 -17.63 20.57
CA VAL A 926 15.70 -16.87 19.89
C VAL A 926 16.23 -15.48 19.57
N ILE A 927 16.13 -15.04 18.32
CA ILE A 927 16.43 -13.68 17.89
C ILE A 927 15.10 -12.95 17.78
N LYS A 928 14.90 -11.88 18.55
CA LYS A 928 13.73 -11.01 18.43
C LYS A 928 14.05 -9.78 17.59
N ILE A 929 13.12 -9.42 16.70
CA ILE A 929 13.14 -8.17 15.93
C ILE A 929 11.84 -7.41 16.24
N SER A 930 11.97 -6.17 16.72
CA SER A 930 10.82 -5.36 17.15
C SER A 930 11.07 -3.88 16.90
N GLN A 931 10.03 -3.12 16.56
CA GLN A 931 10.07 -1.67 16.63
C GLN A 931 9.81 -1.21 18.08
N THR A 932 10.67 -0.35 18.61
CA THR A 932 10.47 0.33 19.91
C THR A 932 10.89 1.79 19.77
N ASP A 933 10.26 2.67 20.55
CA ASP A 933 10.52 4.12 20.50
C ASP A 933 11.98 4.45 20.83
N GLU A 934 12.60 3.71 21.77
CA GLU A 934 14.00 3.91 22.14
C GLU A 934 14.97 3.50 21.02
N ALA A 935 14.64 2.44 20.26
CA ALA A 935 15.42 2.04 19.09
C ALA A 935 15.28 3.04 17.95
N ALA A 936 14.07 3.59 17.74
CA ALA A 936 13.81 4.66 16.78
C ALA A 936 14.56 5.94 17.13
N GLU A 937 14.43 6.45 18.36
CA GLU A 937 15.11 7.66 18.83
C GLU A 937 16.64 7.50 18.75
N ALA A 938 17.20 6.35 19.14
CA ALA A 938 18.63 6.11 19.07
C ALA A 938 19.17 6.08 17.63
N PHE A 939 18.45 5.44 16.71
CA PHE A 939 18.84 5.38 15.29
C PHE A 939 18.69 6.72 14.60
N GLU A 940 17.61 7.45 14.87
CA GLU A 940 17.37 8.79 14.33
C GLU A 940 18.44 9.78 14.79
N ASN A 941 18.76 9.81 16.10
CA ASN A 941 19.83 10.67 16.62
C ASN A 941 21.20 10.33 16.01
N ALA A 942 21.49 9.05 15.78
CA ALA A 942 22.73 8.63 15.11
C ALA A 942 22.76 9.08 13.63
N LEU A 943 21.63 9.02 12.91
CA LEU A 943 21.51 9.58 11.55
C LEU A 943 21.68 11.11 11.55
N ARG A 944 21.02 11.83 12.48
CA ARG A 944 21.17 13.31 12.61
C ARG A 944 22.60 13.71 12.91
N ALA A 945 23.32 12.94 13.72
CA ALA A 945 24.74 13.20 14.00
C ALA A 945 25.66 12.99 12.78
N LYS A 946 25.25 12.20 11.79
CA LYS A 946 26.03 11.88 10.57
C LYS A 946 25.65 12.74 9.35
N TYR A 947 24.36 13.01 9.16
CA TYR A 947 23.80 13.69 7.98
C TYR A 947 23.21 15.08 8.29
N GLY A 948 23.01 15.42 9.56
CA GLY A 948 22.43 16.68 10.01
C GLY A 948 20.92 16.72 9.82
N ASN A 949 20.50 17.01 8.59
CA ASN A 949 19.08 16.95 8.19
C ASN A 949 18.71 15.54 7.72
N LEU A 950 17.44 15.13 7.88
CA LEU A 950 16.94 13.81 7.52
C LEU A 950 15.98 13.78 6.31
N ASP A 951 15.52 14.93 5.80
CA ASP A 951 14.52 14.99 4.71
C ASP A 951 14.90 14.16 3.46
N HIS A 952 16.21 14.07 3.21
CA HIS A 952 16.84 13.34 2.10
C HIS A 952 17.16 11.87 2.40
N LEU A 953 16.74 11.35 3.55
CA LEU A 953 16.89 9.95 3.94
C LEU A 953 15.52 9.28 3.98
N ARG A 954 15.47 7.99 3.62
CA ARG A 954 14.38 7.09 4.02
C ARG A 954 15.00 6.00 4.89
N TYR A 955 14.38 5.69 6.01
CA TYR A 955 14.95 4.80 7.02
C TYR A 955 13.87 4.04 7.79
N PHE A 956 14.26 2.88 8.32
CA PHE A 956 13.41 1.96 9.06
C PHE A 956 14.23 1.44 10.26
N PRO A 957 13.99 1.94 11.49
CA PRO A 957 14.68 1.49 12.69
C PRO A 957 14.09 0.17 13.22
N MET A 958 14.88 -0.58 13.98
CA MET A 958 14.48 -1.83 14.65
C MET A 958 15.42 -2.13 15.84
N ASP A 959 14.90 -2.66 16.94
CA ASP A 959 15.75 -3.40 17.89
C ASP A 959 16.00 -4.81 17.36
N ILE A 960 17.22 -5.31 17.55
CA ILE A 960 17.55 -6.72 17.32
C ILE A 960 18.16 -7.25 18.61
N SER A 961 17.49 -8.22 19.21
CA SER A 961 17.81 -8.73 20.55
C SER A 961 17.98 -10.24 20.58
N LEU A 962 18.98 -10.71 21.31
CA LEU A 962 19.17 -12.14 21.55
C LEU A 962 18.48 -12.57 22.85
N TYR A 963 17.82 -13.71 22.81
CA TYR A 963 17.16 -14.36 23.94
C TYR A 963 17.65 -15.80 24.11
N ASP A 964 17.44 -16.35 25.30
CA ASP A 964 17.62 -17.77 25.62
C ASP A 964 16.80 -18.70 24.69
N SER A 965 17.07 -20.02 24.79
CA SER A 965 16.41 -21.06 23.99
C SER A 965 14.90 -21.18 24.18
N THR A 966 14.34 -20.45 25.15
CA THR A 966 12.90 -20.36 25.46
C THR A 966 12.29 -19.01 25.04
N GLY A 967 13.08 -18.06 24.53
CA GLY A 967 12.59 -16.74 24.09
C GLY A 967 12.10 -15.84 25.23
N THR A 968 12.55 -16.11 26.46
CA THR A 968 12.03 -15.54 27.72
C THR A 968 13.00 -14.58 28.39
N THR A 969 14.31 -14.82 28.31
CA THR A 969 15.33 -13.98 28.97
C THR A 969 16.19 -13.29 27.92
N LYS A 970 16.17 -11.96 27.87
CA LYS A 970 17.05 -11.15 27.01
C LYS A 970 18.50 -11.29 27.48
N ILE A 971 19.42 -11.52 26.53
CA ILE A 971 20.84 -11.68 26.81
C ILE A 971 21.51 -10.32 26.61
N GLU A 972 21.78 -9.61 27.72
CA GLU A 972 22.15 -8.18 27.68
C GLU A 972 23.55 -7.89 27.10
N ASN A 973 24.49 -8.83 27.12
CA ASN A 973 25.83 -8.65 26.55
C ASN A 973 26.48 -9.98 26.07
N PRO A 974 26.09 -10.53 24.91
CA PRO A 974 26.64 -11.76 24.34
C PRO A 974 27.97 -11.49 23.61
N GLU A 975 29.03 -11.18 24.36
CA GLU A 975 30.36 -10.89 23.80
C GLU A 975 30.88 -12.02 22.90
N GLY A 976 31.17 -11.70 21.63
CA GLY A 976 31.72 -12.65 20.65
C GLY A 976 30.67 -13.43 19.85
N VAL A 977 29.37 -13.15 20.01
CA VAL A 977 28.31 -13.77 19.19
C VAL A 977 28.01 -12.90 17.96
N SER A 978 28.12 -13.48 16.76
CA SER A 978 27.74 -12.83 15.50
C SER A 978 26.53 -13.52 14.87
N VAL A 979 25.53 -12.74 14.47
CA VAL A 979 24.29 -13.23 13.85
C VAL A 979 24.24 -12.78 12.39
N VAL A 980 24.15 -13.72 11.45
CA VAL A 980 23.82 -13.42 10.05
C VAL A 980 22.31 -13.39 9.93
N LEU A 981 21.75 -12.22 9.62
CA LEU A 981 20.31 -11.99 9.48
C LEU A 981 19.97 -11.66 8.03
N THR A 982 18.88 -12.23 7.52
CA THR A 982 18.25 -11.89 6.25
C THR A 982 16.81 -11.46 6.54
N ILE A 983 16.47 -10.24 6.12
CA ILE A 983 15.15 -9.64 6.31
C ILE A 983 14.61 -9.09 4.97
N PRO A 984 13.28 -9.09 4.75
CA PRO A 984 12.69 -8.41 3.59
C PRO A 984 12.91 -6.89 3.68
N LEU A 985 12.96 -6.21 2.54
CA LEU A 985 12.95 -4.74 2.52
C LEU A 985 11.53 -4.22 2.85
N PRO A 986 11.37 -3.26 3.79
CA PRO A 986 10.14 -2.51 4.00
C PRO A 986 9.60 -1.89 2.71
N GLU A 987 8.27 -1.76 2.56
CA GLU A 987 7.58 -1.20 1.38
C GLU A 987 8.31 0.01 0.76
N GLU A 988 8.54 1.05 1.57
CA GLU A 988 9.18 2.31 1.16
C GLU A 988 10.62 2.14 0.66
N LEU A 989 11.35 1.16 1.19
CA LEU A 989 12.75 0.90 0.86
C LEU A 989 12.93 0.01 -0.38
N LYS A 990 11.89 -0.73 -0.80
CA LYS A 990 11.92 -1.58 -2.02
C LYS A 990 12.27 -0.77 -3.27
N LEU A 991 11.72 0.44 -3.38
CA LEU A 991 11.86 1.36 -4.52
C LEU A 991 13.30 1.81 -4.83
N TYR A 992 14.23 1.64 -3.87
CA TYR A 992 15.62 2.06 -4.00
C TYR A 992 16.59 0.88 -4.20
N GLY A 993 16.09 -0.37 -4.19
CA GLY A 993 16.83 -1.57 -4.57
C GLY A 993 18.16 -1.76 -3.83
N GLY A 994 19.25 -1.97 -4.57
CA GLY A 994 20.59 -2.19 -4.03
C GLY A 994 21.30 -0.96 -3.45
N ASN A 995 20.66 0.22 -3.42
CA ASN A 995 21.23 1.44 -2.84
C ASN A 995 20.98 1.56 -1.32
N ASN A 996 20.10 0.73 -0.78
CA ASN A 996 19.85 0.62 0.66
C ASN A 996 21.13 0.23 1.42
N ARG A 997 21.16 0.54 2.72
CA ARG A 997 22.22 0.16 3.66
C ARG A 997 21.61 -0.40 4.93
N ALA A 998 22.35 -1.24 5.63
CA ALA A 998 22.07 -1.63 7.01
C ALA A 998 23.10 -0.96 7.94
N ALA A 999 22.66 -0.55 9.12
CA ALA A 999 23.53 0.03 10.14
C ALA A 999 23.11 -0.37 11.55
N ALA A 1000 24.06 -0.25 12.48
CA ALA A 1000 23.85 -0.34 13.93
C ALA A 1000 24.22 0.99 14.61
N VAL A 1001 23.71 1.22 15.82
CA VAL A 1001 24.06 2.38 16.64
C VAL A 1001 25.15 2.03 17.66
N ALA A 1002 26.39 2.46 17.39
CA ALA A 1002 27.51 2.29 18.30
C ALA A 1002 27.91 3.66 18.89
N ASN A 1003 27.85 3.80 20.22
CA ASN A 1003 28.20 5.05 20.92
C ASN A 1003 27.45 6.31 20.42
N GLY A 1004 26.20 6.16 19.97
CA GLY A 1004 25.40 7.25 19.39
C GLY A 1004 25.85 7.67 17.98
N GLN A 1005 26.55 6.80 17.24
CA GLN A 1005 26.99 7.00 15.86
C GLN A 1005 26.57 5.81 14.98
N ILE A 1006 26.41 6.06 13.68
CA ILE A 1006 26.05 5.05 12.67
C ILE A 1006 27.29 4.21 12.32
N GLU A 1007 27.26 2.92 12.68
CA GLU A 1007 28.17 1.90 12.20
C GLU A 1007 27.56 1.21 10.96
N GLU A 1008 28.15 1.41 9.78
CA GLU A 1008 27.66 0.80 8.54
C GLU A 1008 28.04 -0.69 8.45
N LEU A 1009 27.06 -1.53 8.13
CA LEU A 1009 27.20 -2.98 8.08
C LEU A 1009 27.40 -3.48 6.64
N GLY A 1010 28.15 -4.57 6.50
CA GLY A 1010 28.40 -5.23 5.21
C GLY A 1010 27.16 -5.96 4.69
N ALA A 1011 26.22 -5.23 4.10
CA ALA A 1011 24.98 -5.77 3.55
C ALA A 1011 25.15 -6.47 2.19
N ARG A 1012 24.26 -7.41 1.89
CA ARG A 1012 24.10 -8.08 0.58
C ARG A 1012 22.63 -8.11 0.19
N PHE A 1013 22.35 -7.91 -1.10
CA PHE A 1013 20.98 -7.94 -1.63
C PHE A 1013 20.67 -9.27 -2.33
N SER A 1014 19.44 -9.72 -2.16
CA SER A 1014 18.94 -11.00 -2.68
C SER A 1014 17.43 -10.91 -2.93
N SER A 1015 16.82 -12.01 -3.39
CA SER A 1015 15.37 -12.13 -3.47
C SER A 1015 14.93 -13.54 -3.13
N ILE A 1016 13.91 -13.67 -2.28
CA ILE A 1016 13.31 -14.93 -1.84
C ILE A 1016 11.84 -14.90 -2.27
N ASP A 1017 11.42 -15.86 -3.10
CA ASP A 1017 10.06 -15.92 -3.68
C ASP A 1017 9.61 -14.58 -4.32
N ALA A 1018 10.53 -13.92 -5.03
CA ALA A 1018 10.41 -12.57 -5.61
C ALA A 1018 10.27 -11.39 -4.62
N THR A 1019 10.22 -11.63 -3.30
CA THR A 1019 10.38 -10.59 -2.29
C THR A 1019 11.85 -10.17 -2.19
N PRO A 1020 12.20 -8.87 -2.25
CA PRO A 1020 13.58 -8.44 -2.12
C PRO A 1020 14.02 -8.45 -0.65
N CYS A 1021 15.21 -9.01 -0.39
CA CYS A 1021 15.73 -9.21 0.95
C CYS A 1021 17.16 -8.66 1.08
N ILE A 1022 17.47 -8.11 2.25
CA ILE A 1022 18.81 -7.63 2.63
C ILE A 1022 19.38 -8.56 3.72
N THR A 1023 20.64 -8.97 3.53
CA THR A 1023 21.37 -9.86 4.45
C THR A 1023 22.57 -9.10 5.03
N PHE A 1024 22.72 -9.07 6.35
CA PHE A 1024 23.86 -8.45 7.05
C PHE A 1024 24.27 -9.26 8.29
N THR A 1025 25.40 -8.91 8.89
CA THR A 1025 25.88 -9.53 10.15
C THR A 1025 25.78 -8.54 11.30
N ALA A 1026 24.96 -8.87 12.30
CA ALA A 1026 24.93 -8.22 13.59
C ALA A 1026 26.08 -8.75 14.46
N ASN A 1027 26.96 -7.85 14.94
CA ASN A 1027 28.15 -8.22 15.75
C ASN A 1027 28.05 -7.75 17.22
N HIS A 1028 26.96 -7.04 17.54
CA HIS A 1028 26.54 -6.62 18.88
C HIS A 1028 25.00 -6.43 18.85
N PHE A 1029 24.38 -6.25 20.02
CA PHE A 1029 22.92 -6.11 20.11
C PHE A 1029 22.60 -4.71 20.64
N SER A 1030 22.37 -3.81 19.70
CA SER A 1030 22.05 -2.39 19.86
C SER A 1030 20.95 -2.04 18.85
N PRO A 1031 20.40 -0.81 18.85
CA PRO A 1031 19.46 -0.39 17.81
C PRO A 1031 20.07 -0.52 16.40
N TYR A 1032 19.34 -1.19 15.51
CA TYR A 1032 19.65 -1.34 14.09
C TYR A 1032 18.72 -0.49 13.24
N GLY A 1033 19.05 -0.36 11.97
CA GLY A 1033 18.11 0.16 10.99
C GLY A 1033 18.58 -0.01 9.56
N LEU A 1034 17.61 -0.05 8.65
CA LEU A 1034 17.82 0.06 7.23
C LEU A 1034 17.69 1.53 6.82
N TYR A 1035 18.51 2.01 5.90
CA TYR A 1035 18.38 3.38 5.39
C TYR A 1035 18.93 3.58 3.98
N VAL A 1036 18.49 4.64 3.30
CA VAL A 1036 18.98 5.07 2.00
C VAL A 1036 18.98 6.60 1.90
N ASP A 1037 20.06 7.15 1.34
CA ASP A 1037 20.19 8.56 0.95
C ASP A 1037 19.60 8.73 -0.46
N VAL A 1038 18.49 9.46 -0.56
CA VAL A 1038 17.76 9.66 -1.82
C VAL A 1038 18.21 10.91 -2.57
N SER A 1039 19.18 11.69 -2.06
CA SER A 1039 19.63 12.98 -2.64
C SER A 1039 20.10 12.88 -4.10
N ASN A 1040 20.49 11.68 -4.55
CA ASN A 1040 21.01 11.41 -5.89
C ASN A 1040 20.37 10.17 -6.53
N LEU A 1041 19.16 9.78 -6.08
CA LEU A 1041 18.44 8.59 -6.55
C LEU A 1041 17.07 8.96 -7.12
N SER A 1042 16.59 8.14 -8.05
CA SER A 1042 15.20 8.11 -8.49
C SER A 1042 14.60 6.72 -8.23
N SER A 1043 13.30 6.66 -7.92
CA SER A 1043 12.57 5.41 -7.71
C SER A 1043 12.41 4.61 -9.01
N GLY A 1044 12.30 3.28 -8.91
CA GLY A 1044 12.05 2.43 -10.07
C GLY A 1044 11.68 0.99 -9.73
N ASP A 1045 10.93 0.34 -10.62
CA ASP A 1045 10.11 -0.84 -10.32
C ASP A 1045 10.84 -2.21 -10.30
N MET A 1046 12.18 -2.27 -10.42
CA MET A 1046 12.91 -3.55 -10.45
C MET A 1046 14.30 -3.50 -9.80
N LEU A 1047 14.68 -4.63 -9.17
CA LEU A 1047 16.02 -4.87 -8.67
C LEU A 1047 17.01 -5.08 -9.83
N ASP A 1048 17.64 -3.97 -10.24
CA ASP A 1048 18.91 -3.98 -10.94
C ASP A 1048 20.04 -4.12 -9.89
N ASN A 1049 20.84 -5.19 -9.97
CA ASN A 1049 22.02 -5.39 -9.10
C ASN A 1049 23.21 -4.48 -9.47
N SER A 1050 23.02 -3.54 -10.40
CA SER A 1050 23.98 -2.50 -10.76
C SER A 1050 23.76 -1.25 -9.89
N PRO A 1051 24.77 -0.77 -9.13
CA PRO A 1051 24.66 0.50 -8.41
C PRO A 1051 24.57 1.66 -9.41
N LYS A 1052 23.37 2.23 -9.57
CA LYS A 1052 23.10 3.42 -10.39
C LYS A 1052 23.45 4.68 -9.58
N THR A 1053 24.73 4.91 -9.32
CA THR A 1053 25.14 6.22 -8.79
C THR A 1053 24.96 7.28 -9.87
N GLY A 1054 24.35 8.41 -9.51
CA GLY A 1054 24.20 9.59 -10.38
C GLY A 1054 25.51 10.35 -10.63
N ASP A 1055 26.65 9.67 -10.61
CA ASP A 1055 27.96 10.29 -10.72
C ASP A 1055 28.24 10.79 -12.15
N PRO A 1056 28.63 12.06 -12.36
CA PRO A 1056 29.13 12.51 -13.64
C PRO A 1056 30.46 11.79 -13.96
N ILE A 1057 30.55 11.18 -15.16
CA ILE A 1057 31.64 10.29 -15.57
C ILE A 1057 33.02 10.95 -15.37
N HIS A 1058 33.70 10.58 -14.29
CA HIS A 1058 34.99 11.17 -13.95
C HIS A 1058 36.02 10.88 -15.05
N PRO A 1059 36.73 11.90 -15.62
CA PRO A 1059 37.63 11.73 -16.78
C PRO A 1059 38.77 10.71 -16.66
N LYS A 1060 39.00 10.10 -15.48
CA LYS A 1060 39.89 8.95 -15.30
C LYS A 1060 39.41 7.69 -16.06
N TRP A 1061 38.10 7.51 -16.24
CA TRP A 1061 37.56 6.37 -17.00
C TRP A 1061 37.95 6.44 -18.49
N PHE A 1062 37.86 7.62 -19.10
CA PHE A 1062 38.34 7.84 -20.47
C PHE A 1062 39.84 7.57 -20.62
N LEU A 1063 40.66 7.87 -19.60
CA LEU A 1063 42.08 7.53 -19.59
C LEU A 1063 42.31 6.01 -19.59
N VAL A 1064 41.56 5.25 -18.79
CA VAL A 1064 41.65 3.78 -18.72
C VAL A 1064 41.19 3.14 -20.03
N VAL A 1065 40.05 3.56 -20.58
CA VAL A 1065 39.54 3.07 -21.88
C VAL A 1065 40.51 3.43 -23.02
N GLY A 1066 41.08 4.64 -23.01
CA GLY A 1066 42.12 5.05 -23.97
C GLY A 1066 43.40 4.22 -23.88
N LEU A 1067 43.87 3.92 -22.66
CA LEU A 1067 45.03 3.02 -22.44
C LEU A 1067 44.73 1.57 -22.86
N MET A 1068 43.50 1.10 -22.69
CA MET A 1068 43.04 -0.21 -23.15
C MET A 1068 42.94 -0.29 -24.68
N ALA A 1069 42.44 0.75 -25.33
CA ALA A 1069 42.44 0.85 -26.80
C ALA A 1069 43.88 0.90 -27.35
N CYS A 1070 44.78 1.65 -26.70
CA CYS A 1070 46.19 1.68 -27.05
C CYS A 1070 46.90 0.33 -26.86
N SER A 1071 46.60 -0.43 -25.79
CA SER A 1071 47.20 -1.75 -25.58
C SER A 1071 46.72 -2.78 -26.60
N ILE A 1072 45.43 -2.74 -26.99
CA ILE A 1072 44.87 -3.57 -28.07
C ILE A 1072 45.51 -3.20 -29.42
N LEU A 1073 45.64 -1.91 -29.75
CA LEU A 1073 46.30 -1.46 -30.98
C LEU A 1073 47.77 -1.86 -31.05
N LEU A 1074 48.50 -1.83 -29.93
CA LEU A 1074 49.87 -2.32 -29.84
C LEU A 1074 49.95 -3.85 -29.98
N PHE A 1075 49.00 -4.59 -29.40
CA PHE A 1075 48.94 -6.05 -29.51
C PHE A 1075 48.57 -6.52 -30.93
N MET A 1076 47.75 -5.76 -31.65
CA MET A 1076 47.42 -6.04 -33.05
C MET A 1076 48.54 -5.66 -34.03
N LYS A 1077 49.54 -4.86 -33.62
CA LYS A 1077 50.66 -4.42 -34.47
C LYS A 1077 51.75 -5.49 -34.59
N ARG A 1078 51.35 -6.66 -35.10
CA ARG A 1078 52.16 -7.88 -35.25
C ARG A 1078 53.40 -7.68 -36.14
N ASP A 1079 54.49 -8.28 -35.67
CA ASP A 1079 55.82 -8.31 -36.29
C ASP A 1079 55.79 -8.62 -37.80
N SER A 1080 56.31 -7.71 -38.63
CA SER A 1080 56.44 -7.87 -40.08
C SER A 1080 57.90 -8.10 -40.48
N LYS A 1081 58.40 -9.32 -40.29
CA LYS A 1081 59.70 -9.74 -40.84
C LYS A 1081 59.57 -10.11 -42.33
N PRO A 1082 60.52 -9.71 -43.19
CA PRO A 1082 60.35 -9.77 -44.65
C PRO A 1082 60.46 -11.19 -45.21
N LYS A 1083 59.70 -11.47 -46.27
CA LYS A 1083 59.86 -12.70 -47.07
C LYS A 1083 61.05 -12.58 -48.02
N ASN A 1084 61.96 -13.55 -47.96
CA ASN A 1084 62.88 -13.82 -49.06
C ASN A 1084 62.12 -14.42 -50.25
N VAL A 1085 62.25 -13.81 -51.42
CA VAL A 1085 62.08 -14.47 -52.73
C VAL A 1085 63.21 -13.98 -53.63
N LYS A 1086 63.83 -14.88 -54.39
CA LYS A 1086 64.78 -14.55 -55.46
C LYS A 1086 64.07 -14.70 -56.81
N ALA A 1087 63.95 -13.60 -57.55
CA ALA A 1087 63.90 -13.54 -59.02
C ALA A 1087 64.11 -12.07 -59.41
#